data_AF-A0A3M4QAW8-F1
#
_entry.id   AF-A0A3M4QAW8-F1
#
_cell.length_a   1.000
_cell.length_b   1.000
_cell.length_c   1.000
_cell.angle_alpha   90.00
_cell.angle_beta   90.00
_cell.angle_gamma   90.00
#
_symmetry.space_group_name_H-M   'P 1'
#
loop_
_entity.id
_entity.type
_entity.pdbx_description
1 polymer ?
#
loop_
_entity_poly.entity_id
_entity_poly.type
_entity_poly.pdbx_seq_one_letter_code
_entity_poly.pdbx_strand_id
1 'polypeptide(L)'
;MLNTAKFKNTLRPSLFGGLMSLAGTALGAGDVEFNTDVLDLIDRSNIDLSQFARSGFILPGTYTMVVQVNGQPIPEQSVAFYPPDKDPKGSQACLSRSLVEQLSLKVSDADKLGWWKGGECLDIQSLPGMEVSGDLATSTLSINLPQAYLEYNAINWDPPSRWDEGVPGLLVDYSVTAQSNYQRGDGNRNNLSGNGTVGANAGAWRLRADWQGRVERGRQEAAGPQKLEWSRYYAYRAIPALKARLLVGENYLYSDLFDSFRFTGAALNSDESQLPPNLRGYAPEVVGVAKTNAKVIISQQGRVLYETLVAAGPFRIQDLQDAVTGKLDVRVEEQDGSVHSFQMDTAGVPYLTRPGQVRYKLATGRPSNLQNGSNGNVFGTGEFSWGISNGWSLFGGGMSDNNYRALSVGAGRDLLAFGAVSLDVTQSHAEVWDQTLSGKSYRLQYSKNFEEYDSQVTFAGYRFSEKNFLSMSEYLDARHYGLNGELGGRGDYRDPNEGWKPIGGSKALYTVTVNKQFRDLGATVYASYNKQTYWDRPDTQRWNLSLSRYFNVGTVKNMSLSLNMYRTEEYNYKDNGMALTVSLPLGRTGTLSMDANRTAGKNNFATRYSDRLDERNSYQLSASDSSASGYLSHMGDQADIDLSASTQEGGYSSVGLSARGGGTLTPYGGALHRTTSTGGTRLMIDTGGVPDVPVRGYGSPTRSNVFGKAVISDISSYQRTAASVDLERLPNNVEATQSVTQLTLTEGAIGYRSLDVIAGEKAMAVVRLPDGSLPPFGATVKNLKQQDTGIVNDGGNVYLSGIRAGEQMVVSWGGDERCLLTLPATLPADGLTDALQLRCQVVATEQSLTEPAVLTGKPTDTENTSS
;
A
#
# COMPACT_ATOMS: atom_id res chain seq x y z
N MET A 1 -64.37 -30.38 11.86
CA MET A 1 -64.72 -31.73 11.41
C MET A 1 -63.52 -32.30 10.65
N LEU A 2 -63.08 -33.54 10.97
CA LEU A 2 -62.34 -34.55 10.16
C LEU A 2 -61.22 -34.08 9.18
N ASN A 3 -60.04 -34.71 9.02
CA ASN A 3 -59.55 -36.07 9.29
C ASN A 3 -57.98 -36.02 9.33
N THR A 4 -57.27 -36.54 10.35
CA THR A 4 -56.69 -37.90 10.56
C THR A 4 -55.41 -38.29 9.79
N ALA A 5 -54.63 -39.21 10.43
CA ALA A 5 -53.39 -39.90 9.99
C ALA A 5 -52.07 -39.10 10.02
N LYS A 6 -50.89 -39.64 10.38
CA LYS A 6 -50.39 -40.90 11.01
C LYS A 6 -48.93 -40.57 11.47
N PHE A 7 -48.26 -41.18 12.45
CA PHE A 7 -48.51 -42.24 13.46
C PHE A 7 -47.59 -41.95 14.68
N LYS A 8 -47.72 -42.68 15.81
CA LYS A 8 -46.75 -42.77 16.91
C LYS A 8 -46.69 -44.23 17.41
N ASN A 9 -45.51 -44.72 17.82
CA ASN A 9 -45.26 -45.71 18.89
C ASN A 9 -43.71 -45.87 19.01
N THR A 10 -43.02 -45.55 20.10
CA THR A 10 -43.00 -46.09 21.48
C THR A 10 -42.45 -47.52 21.61
N LEU A 11 -41.19 -47.66 22.07
CA LEU A 11 -40.85 -48.04 23.47
C LEU A 11 -39.32 -48.14 23.71
N ARG A 12 -38.92 -47.90 24.96
CA ARG A 12 -37.57 -48.14 25.55
C ARG A 12 -37.59 -49.50 26.30
N PRO A 13 -36.54 -49.91 27.05
CA PRO A 13 -35.12 -50.10 26.70
C PRO A 13 -34.61 -51.52 27.13
N SER A 14 -33.38 -51.90 26.77
CA SER A 14 -32.66 -52.96 27.51
C SER A 14 -31.14 -52.83 27.40
N LEU A 15 -30.44 -53.13 28.51
CA LEU A 15 -28.99 -53.26 28.54
C LEU A 15 -28.57 -54.57 27.87
N PHE A 16 -27.64 -54.53 26.92
CA PHE A 16 -26.57 -55.53 26.72
C PHE A 16 -25.63 -55.00 25.62
N GLY A 17 -24.31 -54.98 25.87
CA GLY A 17 -23.35 -54.41 24.91
C GLY A 17 -22.01 -53.99 25.51
N GLY A 18 -21.40 -54.85 26.33
CA GLY A 18 -20.03 -54.64 26.80
C GLY A 18 -18.99 -55.18 25.81
N LEU A 19 -17.83 -54.52 25.74
CA LEU A 19 -16.59 -54.96 25.11
C LEU A 19 -16.66 -55.38 23.62
N MET A 20 -16.60 -54.40 22.70
CA MET A 20 -15.91 -54.55 21.40
C MET A 20 -15.62 -53.17 20.76
N SER A 21 -14.60 -52.47 21.25
CA SER A 21 -14.17 -51.17 20.67
C SER A 21 -12.70 -50.82 20.98
N LEU A 22 -11.82 -51.83 21.06
CA LEU A 22 -10.39 -51.68 21.34
C LEU A 22 -9.54 -52.68 20.52
N ALA A 23 -9.82 -52.78 19.21
CA ALA A 23 -8.96 -53.43 18.22
C ALA A 23 -9.42 -53.04 16.80
N GLY A 24 -8.87 -51.95 16.25
CA GLY A 24 -9.18 -51.50 14.89
C GLY A 24 -8.27 -50.35 14.48
N THR A 25 -7.58 -50.51 13.35
CA THR A 25 -6.69 -49.53 12.71
C THR A 25 -5.51 -49.01 13.53
N ALA A 26 -4.65 -49.94 13.96
CA ALA A 26 -3.20 -49.75 13.86
C ALA A 26 -2.67 -50.61 12.70
N LEU A 27 -3.11 -50.30 11.48
CA LEU A 27 -2.49 -50.81 10.26
C LEU A 27 -1.39 -49.82 9.90
N GLY A 28 -0.14 -50.28 9.90
CA GLY A 28 0.97 -49.48 9.39
C GLY A 28 0.75 -49.16 7.92
N ALA A 29 1.22 -47.98 7.48
CA ALA A 29 1.27 -47.65 6.07
C ALA A 29 2.24 -48.61 5.37
N GLY A 30 1.68 -49.62 4.70
CA GLY A 30 2.42 -50.43 3.74
C GLY A 30 2.63 -49.62 2.46
N ASP A 31 3.72 -49.92 1.75
CA ASP A 31 3.99 -49.34 0.44
C ASP A 31 2.85 -49.71 -0.55
N VAL A 32 2.36 -48.73 -1.32
CA VAL A 32 1.25 -48.85 -2.27
C VAL A 32 1.73 -49.53 -3.55
N GLU A 33 1.20 -50.72 -3.81
CA GLU A 33 1.55 -51.51 -4.99
C GLU A 33 0.70 -51.06 -6.20
N PHE A 34 1.35 -50.42 -7.18
CA PHE A 34 0.68 -49.97 -8.41
C PHE A 34 0.45 -51.14 -9.38
N ASN A 35 -0.77 -51.25 -9.91
CA ASN A 35 -1.08 -52.27 -10.92
C ASN A 35 -0.48 -51.90 -12.28
N THR A 36 0.67 -52.51 -12.61
CA THR A 36 1.39 -52.32 -13.88
C THR A 36 0.71 -52.95 -15.09
N ASP A 37 -0.33 -53.77 -14.92
CA ASP A 37 -1.08 -54.34 -16.06
C ASP A 37 -1.95 -53.31 -16.80
N VAL A 38 -2.19 -52.15 -16.18
CA VAL A 38 -2.95 -51.03 -16.79
C VAL A 38 -2.06 -50.15 -17.68
N LEU A 39 -0.73 -50.30 -17.62
CA LEU A 39 0.22 -49.58 -18.45
C LEU A 39 0.51 -50.34 -19.76
N ASP A 40 0.69 -49.56 -20.84
CA ASP A 40 0.89 -50.09 -22.19
C ASP A 40 2.19 -50.91 -22.30
N LEU A 41 2.19 -51.89 -23.20
CA LEU A 41 3.14 -53.01 -23.23
C LEU A 41 4.60 -52.60 -23.53
N ILE A 42 4.83 -51.38 -24.01
CA ILE A 42 6.14 -50.88 -24.44
C ILE A 42 6.96 -50.30 -23.28
N ASP A 43 6.32 -49.72 -22.26
CA ASP A 43 7.02 -49.04 -21.13
C ASP A 43 7.28 -49.95 -19.91
N ARG A 44 6.75 -51.17 -19.91
CA ARG A 44 6.77 -52.10 -18.76
C ARG A 44 8.17 -52.50 -18.26
N SER A 45 9.23 -52.33 -19.06
CA SER A 45 10.60 -52.72 -18.70
C SER A 45 11.53 -51.58 -18.29
N ASN A 46 11.08 -50.31 -18.36
CA ASN A 46 11.94 -49.14 -18.12
C ASN A 46 11.56 -48.30 -16.88
N ILE A 47 10.48 -48.64 -16.16
CA ILE A 47 9.94 -47.80 -15.08
C ILE A 47 9.94 -48.55 -13.73
N ASP A 48 10.84 -48.17 -12.84
CA ASP A 48 10.83 -48.61 -11.43
C ASP A 48 9.82 -47.78 -10.61
N LEU A 49 8.57 -48.26 -10.56
CA LEU A 49 7.51 -47.64 -9.76
C LEU A 49 7.64 -47.89 -8.25
N SER A 50 8.60 -48.72 -7.79
CA SER A 50 8.74 -49.03 -6.36
C SER A 50 9.12 -47.81 -5.52
N GLN A 51 9.75 -46.82 -6.14
CA GLN A 51 10.13 -45.56 -5.50
C GLN A 51 8.90 -44.65 -5.28
N PHE A 52 7.88 -44.75 -6.14
CA PHE A 52 6.63 -43.97 -6.03
C PHE A 52 5.55 -44.67 -5.18
N ALA A 53 5.82 -45.87 -4.68
CA ALA A 53 4.92 -46.64 -3.82
C ALA A 53 4.57 -45.96 -2.49
N ARG A 54 5.23 -44.84 -2.13
CA ARG A 54 4.96 -44.09 -0.90
C ARG A 54 4.25 -42.77 -1.20
N SER A 55 3.14 -42.54 -0.50
CA SER A 55 2.44 -41.25 -0.52
C SER A 55 3.39 -40.11 -0.15
N GLY A 56 3.47 -39.08 -0.98
CA GLY A 56 4.34 -37.92 -0.76
C GLY A 56 5.83 -38.14 -1.03
N PHE A 57 6.25 -39.27 -1.62
CA PHE A 57 7.65 -39.46 -2.00
C PHE A 57 8.05 -38.60 -3.21
N ILE A 58 9.14 -37.86 -3.04
CA ILE A 58 9.76 -37.01 -4.07
C ILE A 58 11.21 -37.47 -4.24
N LEU A 59 11.67 -37.67 -5.47
CA LEU A 59 13.04 -38.07 -5.77
C LEU A 59 14.04 -37.05 -5.19
N PRO A 60 15.17 -37.49 -4.59
CA PRO A 60 16.18 -36.57 -4.09
C PRO A 60 16.73 -35.66 -5.20
N GLY A 61 16.65 -34.35 -4.99
CA GLY A 61 16.90 -33.34 -6.01
C GLY A 61 16.50 -31.95 -5.54
N THR A 62 16.76 -30.93 -6.34
CA THR A 62 16.32 -29.55 -6.06
C THR A 62 15.21 -29.17 -7.04
N TYR A 63 14.08 -28.71 -6.50
CA TYR A 63 12.90 -28.33 -7.26
C TYR A 63 12.52 -26.89 -6.93
N THR A 64 12.17 -26.10 -7.94
CA THR A 64 11.52 -24.80 -7.72
C THR A 64 10.09 -25.07 -7.29
N MET A 65 9.70 -24.57 -6.11
CA MET A 65 8.36 -24.76 -5.57
C MET A 65 7.77 -23.46 -5.03
N VAL A 66 6.46 -23.27 -5.24
CA VAL A 66 5.66 -22.29 -4.52
C VAL A 66 5.48 -22.79 -3.10
N VAL A 67 6.10 -22.14 -2.13
CA VAL A 67 5.93 -22.53 -0.73
C VAL A 67 4.63 -21.92 -0.18
N GLN A 68 3.82 -22.71 0.51
CA GLN A 68 2.59 -22.26 1.17
C GLN A 68 2.68 -22.49 2.68
N VAL A 69 2.56 -21.44 3.48
CA VAL A 69 2.57 -21.52 4.95
C VAL A 69 1.14 -21.39 5.46
N ASN A 70 0.57 -22.44 6.06
CA ASN A 70 -0.85 -22.50 6.45
C ASN A 70 -1.81 -22.09 5.32
N GLY A 71 -1.56 -22.55 4.09
CA GLY A 71 -2.34 -22.21 2.89
C GLY A 71 -2.13 -20.78 2.37
N GLN A 72 -1.16 -20.02 2.88
CA GLN A 72 -0.76 -18.71 2.35
C GLN A 72 0.51 -18.86 1.49
N PRO A 73 0.46 -18.60 0.17
CA PRO A 73 1.65 -18.66 -0.67
C PRO A 73 2.66 -17.57 -0.30
N ILE A 74 3.93 -17.94 -0.30
CA ILE A 74 5.08 -17.04 -0.30
C ILE A 74 5.82 -17.19 -1.65
N PRO A 75 6.80 -16.32 -1.99
CA PRO A 75 7.52 -16.41 -3.27
C PRO A 75 8.15 -17.79 -3.50
N GLU A 76 8.33 -18.16 -4.77
CA GLU A 76 8.96 -19.42 -5.16
C GLU A 76 10.37 -19.56 -4.58
N GLN A 77 10.71 -20.78 -4.16
CA GLN A 77 11.99 -21.12 -3.55
C GLN A 77 12.53 -22.42 -4.15
N SER A 78 13.84 -22.53 -4.28
CA SER A 78 14.51 -23.78 -4.62
C SER A 78 14.56 -24.68 -3.37
N VAL A 79 13.76 -25.74 -3.37
CA VAL A 79 13.64 -26.69 -2.25
C VAL A 79 14.39 -27.97 -2.61
N ALA A 80 15.42 -28.29 -1.83
CA ALA A 80 16.11 -29.57 -1.94
C ALA A 80 15.37 -30.66 -1.15
N PHE A 81 15.22 -31.85 -1.72
CA PHE A 81 14.67 -33.03 -1.05
C PHE A 81 15.79 -34.03 -0.78
N TYR A 82 15.85 -34.52 0.47
CA TYR A 82 16.87 -35.47 0.92
C TYR A 82 16.23 -36.66 1.64
N PRO A 83 16.85 -37.85 1.59
CA PRO A 83 16.46 -38.96 2.46
C PRO A 83 16.77 -38.62 3.93
N PRO A 84 15.79 -38.73 4.85
CA PRO A 84 16.00 -38.56 6.29
C PRO A 84 17.04 -39.53 6.84
N ASP A 85 17.87 -39.08 7.79
CA ASP A 85 18.91 -39.93 8.41
C ASP A 85 18.33 -41.17 9.16
N LYS A 86 17.03 -41.16 9.46
CA LYS A 86 16.28 -42.25 10.11
C LYS A 86 15.43 -43.10 9.16
N ASP A 87 15.22 -42.65 7.91
CA ASP A 87 14.53 -43.43 6.87
C ASP A 87 15.22 -43.21 5.51
N PRO A 88 16.20 -44.06 5.15
CA PRO A 88 16.90 -43.97 3.86
C PRO A 88 16.00 -44.17 2.62
N LYS A 89 14.75 -44.63 2.79
CA LYS A 89 13.73 -44.75 1.74
C LYS A 89 12.65 -43.66 1.83
N GLY A 90 12.80 -42.71 2.74
CA GLY A 90 11.94 -41.54 2.85
C GLY A 90 12.43 -40.41 1.96
N SER A 91 11.64 -39.35 1.89
CA SER A 91 12.02 -38.07 1.28
C SER A 91 11.50 -36.93 2.14
N GLN A 92 12.34 -35.93 2.40
CA GLN A 92 12.00 -34.78 3.24
C GLN A 92 12.56 -33.50 2.62
N ALA A 93 11.72 -32.47 2.56
CA ALA A 93 12.13 -31.13 2.15
C ALA A 93 13.13 -30.52 3.14
N CYS A 94 14.28 -30.08 2.64
CA CYS A 94 15.24 -29.29 3.38
C CYS A 94 14.73 -27.85 3.48
N LEU A 95 14.20 -27.48 4.66
CA LEU A 95 13.89 -26.09 4.95
C LEU A 95 15.19 -25.38 5.33
N SER A 96 15.75 -24.63 4.37
CA SER A 96 16.97 -23.84 4.56
C SER A 96 16.74 -22.68 5.54
N ARG A 97 17.83 -22.13 6.11
CA ARG A 97 17.77 -20.97 7.01
C ARG A 97 16.98 -19.78 6.43
N SER A 98 17.23 -19.45 5.16
CA SER A 98 16.54 -18.37 4.44
C SER A 98 15.04 -18.65 4.19
N LEU A 99 14.63 -19.92 4.13
CA LEU A 99 13.22 -20.29 4.08
C LEU A 99 12.59 -20.21 5.48
N VAL A 100 13.30 -20.65 6.52
CA VAL A 100 12.83 -20.60 7.91
C VAL A 100 12.61 -19.16 8.39
N GLU A 101 13.46 -18.22 7.98
CA GLU A 101 13.27 -16.78 8.24
C GLU A 101 11.93 -16.25 7.67
N GLN A 102 11.48 -16.76 6.52
CA GLN A 102 10.22 -16.38 5.88
C GLN A 102 8.98 -17.06 6.49
N LEU A 103 9.16 -18.10 7.32
CA LEU A 103 8.06 -18.72 8.06
C LEU A 103 7.45 -17.76 9.09
N SER A 104 8.16 -16.69 9.47
CA SER A 104 7.74 -15.70 10.48
C SER A 104 7.49 -16.35 11.84
N LEU A 105 8.49 -17.07 12.34
CA LEU A 105 8.49 -17.64 13.68
C LEU A 105 8.78 -16.56 14.73
N LYS A 106 8.17 -16.70 15.92
CA LYS A 106 8.49 -15.85 17.07
C LYS A 106 9.95 -16.05 17.48
N VAL A 107 10.62 -14.95 17.83
CA VAL A 107 12.02 -14.93 18.29
C VAL A 107 12.27 -15.96 19.41
N SER A 108 11.33 -16.09 20.36
CA SER A 108 11.38 -17.04 21.48
C SER A 108 11.40 -18.53 21.10
N ASP A 109 11.05 -18.85 19.86
CA ASP A 109 10.96 -20.22 19.35
C ASP A 109 11.99 -20.48 18.24
N ALA A 110 12.47 -19.42 17.56
CA ALA A 110 13.63 -19.48 16.67
C ALA A 110 14.91 -19.99 17.37
N ASP A 111 15.11 -19.61 18.64
CA ASP A 111 16.26 -20.07 19.45
C ASP A 111 16.20 -21.57 19.82
N LYS A 112 15.07 -22.25 19.58
CA LYS A 112 14.85 -23.67 19.92
C LYS A 112 15.00 -24.62 18.73
N LEU A 113 15.28 -24.06 17.54
CA LEU A 113 15.29 -24.82 16.29
C LEU A 113 16.49 -25.77 16.22
N GLY A 114 16.19 -27.05 15.98
CA GLY A 114 17.17 -28.08 15.67
C GLY A 114 17.53 -28.07 14.19
N TRP A 115 18.76 -28.46 13.86
CA TRP A 115 19.24 -28.50 12.48
C TRP A 115 19.94 -29.84 12.20
N TRP A 116 19.73 -30.36 11.00
CA TRP A 116 20.39 -31.58 10.48
C TRP A 116 21.16 -31.27 9.19
N LYS A 117 21.83 -32.27 8.60
CA LYS A 117 22.79 -32.10 7.49
C LYS A 117 23.76 -30.93 7.72
N GLY A 118 24.58 -31.01 8.77
CA GLY A 118 25.63 -30.00 9.03
C GLY A 118 25.14 -28.61 9.47
N GLY A 119 23.83 -28.40 9.66
CA GLY A 119 23.26 -27.11 10.07
C GLY A 119 22.50 -26.36 8.99
N GLU A 120 22.29 -26.99 7.82
CA GLU A 120 21.65 -26.39 6.64
C GLU A 120 20.12 -26.56 6.63
N CYS A 121 19.62 -27.74 7.01
CA CYS A 121 18.20 -28.08 6.98
C CYS A 121 17.58 -28.04 8.38
N LEU A 122 16.39 -27.46 8.52
CA LEU A 122 15.63 -27.50 9.77
C LEU A 122 15.22 -28.93 10.12
N ASP A 123 15.42 -29.33 11.38
CA ASP A 123 14.75 -30.51 11.95
C ASP A 123 13.32 -30.12 12.32
N ILE A 124 12.35 -30.53 11.51
CA ILE A 124 10.93 -30.27 11.72
C ILE A 124 10.42 -30.78 13.08
N GLN A 125 11.08 -31.77 13.69
CA GLN A 125 10.71 -32.28 15.01
C GLN A 125 11.01 -31.28 16.15
N SER A 126 11.83 -30.25 15.89
CA SER A 126 12.07 -29.16 16.85
C SER A 126 10.88 -28.20 17.01
N LEU A 127 9.91 -28.25 16.10
CA LEU A 127 8.62 -27.54 16.19
C LEU A 127 7.46 -28.57 16.24
N PRO A 128 7.05 -29.02 17.43
CA PRO A 128 5.98 -30.01 17.58
C PRO A 128 4.68 -29.60 16.87
N GLY A 129 4.16 -30.49 16.02
CA GLY A 129 2.96 -30.22 15.22
C GLY A 129 3.20 -29.46 13.91
N MET A 130 4.47 -29.21 13.54
CA MET A 130 4.83 -28.80 12.19
C MET A 130 4.70 -29.97 11.22
N GLU A 131 4.01 -29.76 10.09
CA GLU A 131 3.94 -30.72 8.98
C GLU A 131 4.47 -30.06 7.69
N VAL A 132 5.16 -30.84 6.87
CA VAL A 132 5.73 -30.39 5.60
C VAL A 132 5.45 -31.44 4.54
N SER A 133 4.76 -31.05 3.47
CA SER A 133 4.45 -31.93 2.34
C SER A 133 4.75 -31.21 1.02
N GLY A 134 5.50 -31.89 0.13
CA GLY A 134 5.71 -31.45 -1.23
C GLY A 134 4.74 -32.13 -2.18
N ASP A 135 4.26 -31.38 -3.17
CA ASP A 135 3.50 -31.90 -4.31
C ASP A 135 4.16 -31.41 -5.61
N LEU A 136 4.65 -32.36 -6.41
CA LEU A 136 5.25 -32.07 -7.72
C LEU A 136 4.20 -31.76 -8.80
N ALA A 137 2.97 -32.25 -8.67
CA ALA A 137 1.92 -32.01 -9.67
C ALA A 137 1.43 -30.55 -9.67
N THR A 138 1.53 -29.89 -8.52
CA THR A 138 1.22 -28.46 -8.34
C THR A 138 2.45 -27.60 -8.05
N SER A 139 3.66 -28.17 -8.16
CA SER A 139 4.94 -27.55 -7.78
C SER A 139 4.89 -26.78 -6.46
N THR A 140 4.22 -27.35 -5.45
CA THR A 140 3.87 -26.66 -4.20
C THR A 140 4.49 -27.37 -2.99
N LEU A 141 5.10 -26.60 -2.08
CA LEU A 141 5.53 -27.07 -0.77
C LEU A 141 4.58 -26.53 0.31
N SER A 142 3.69 -27.37 0.83
CA SER A 142 2.82 -27.02 1.94
C SER A 142 3.53 -27.19 3.28
N ILE A 143 3.53 -26.13 4.08
CA ILE A 143 4.09 -26.08 5.43
C ILE A 143 2.97 -25.69 6.39
N ASN A 144 2.51 -26.63 7.19
CA ASN A 144 1.52 -26.38 8.24
C ASN A 144 2.24 -26.17 9.57
N LEU A 145 1.98 -25.04 10.23
CA LEU A 145 2.63 -24.59 11.46
C LEU A 145 1.57 -24.16 12.49
N PRO A 146 1.63 -24.66 13.73
CA PRO A 146 0.77 -24.18 14.80
C PRO A 146 0.92 -22.67 15.01
N GLN A 147 -0.18 -21.94 15.00
CA GLN A 147 -0.21 -20.47 15.15
C GLN A 147 0.48 -19.98 16.43
N ALA A 148 0.64 -20.85 17.44
CA ALA A 148 1.40 -20.58 18.65
C ALA A 148 2.85 -20.15 18.39
N TYR A 149 3.49 -20.66 17.32
CA TYR A 149 4.88 -20.35 16.96
C TYR A 149 5.02 -19.17 16.00
N LEU A 150 3.94 -18.75 15.34
CA LEU A 150 3.97 -17.72 14.31
C LEU A 150 3.84 -16.31 14.91
N GLU A 151 4.56 -15.36 14.33
CA GLU A 151 4.26 -13.94 14.48
C GLU A 151 2.82 -13.65 14.04
N TYR A 152 2.22 -12.59 14.57
CA TYR A 152 0.89 -12.16 14.13
C TYR A 152 0.88 -11.93 12.62
N ASN A 153 -0.16 -12.38 11.92
CA ASN A 153 -0.37 -12.12 10.51
C ASN A 153 -1.86 -11.81 10.25
N ALA A 154 -2.14 -11.12 9.15
CA ALA A 154 -3.50 -10.85 8.71
C ALA A 154 -3.60 -10.97 7.19
N ILE A 155 -4.81 -11.12 6.65
CA ILE A 155 -5.07 -11.34 5.21
C ILE A 155 -4.41 -10.26 4.32
N ASN A 156 -4.29 -9.04 4.82
CA ASN A 156 -3.73 -7.87 4.12
C ASN A 156 -2.44 -7.30 4.74
N TRP A 157 -1.82 -7.99 5.70
CA TRP A 157 -0.61 -7.53 6.37
C TRP A 157 0.31 -8.68 6.76
N ASP A 158 1.56 -8.59 6.31
CA ASP A 158 2.63 -9.50 6.70
C ASP A 158 3.47 -8.94 7.85
N PRO A 159 4.01 -9.79 8.73
CA PRO A 159 4.94 -9.38 9.78
C PRO A 159 6.27 -8.85 9.23
N PRO A 160 7.06 -8.11 10.03
CA PRO A 160 8.32 -7.50 9.60
C PRO A 160 9.34 -8.45 8.96
N SER A 161 9.33 -9.73 9.35
CA SER A 161 10.17 -10.80 8.80
C SER A 161 9.96 -11.04 7.29
N ARG A 162 8.84 -10.58 6.72
CA ARG A 162 8.49 -10.73 5.29
C ARG A 162 8.50 -9.43 4.49
N TRP A 163 8.94 -8.32 5.08
CA TRP A 163 8.97 -7.05 4.36
C TRP A 163 10.18 -6.98 3.43
N ASP A 164 9.89 -6.75 2.15
CA ASP A 164 10.89 -6.58 1.12
C ASP A 164 11.42 -5.14 1.15
N GLU A 165 12.72 -4.97 1.43
CA GLU A 165 13.41 -3.68 1.41
C GLU A 165 13.69 -3.17 -0.01
N GLY A 166 13.34 -3.96 -1.03
CA GLY A 166 13.50 -3.62 -2.43
C GLY A 166 14.95 -3.65 -2.92
N VAL A 167 15.10 -3.41 -4.21
CA VAL A 167 16.38 -3.36 -4.90
C VAL A 167 17.00 -1.95 -4.81
N PRO A 168 18.34 -1.82 -4.85
CA PRO A 168 18.97 -0.53 -5.02
C PRO A 168 18.55 0.08 -6.37
N GLY A 169 18.43 1.41 -6.40
CA GLY A 169 17.97 2.10 -7.60
C GLY A 169 17.90 3.61 -7.43
N LEU A 170 17.79 4.31 -8.56
CA LEU A 170 17.59 5.74 -8.66
C LEU A 170 16.15 6.02 -9.09
N LEU A 171 15.58 7.10 -8.58
CA LEU A 171 14.25 7.58 -8.97
C LEU A 171 14.26 9.09 -9.19
N VAL A 172 13.40 9.53 -10.09
CA VAL A 172 13.04 10.93 -10.29
C VAL A 172 11.54 11.00 -10.53
N ASP A 173 10.82 11.76 -9.72
CA ASP A 173 9.42 12.09 -9.93
C ASP A 173 9.30 13.60 -10.17
N TYR A 174 8.39 14.01 -11.07
CA TYR A 174 8.20 15.40 -11.47
C TYR A 174 6.72 15.73 -11.68
N SER A 175 6.39 16.98 -11.40
CA SER A 175 5.12 17.62 -11.69
C SER A 175 5.44 19.02 -12.21
N VAL A 176 5.19 19.26 -13.51
CA VAL A 176 5.56 20.51 -14.19
C VAL A 176 4.31 21.12 -14.83
N THR A 177 4.06 22.39 -14.56
CA THR A 177 2.95 23.18 -15.12
C THR A 177 3.50 24.40 -15.85
N ALA A 178 3.19 24.51 -17.13
CA ALA A 178 3.44 25.68 -17.96
C ALA A 178 2.11 26.39 -18.26
N GLN A 179 2.05 27.70 -18.08
CA GLN A 179 0.87 28.52 -18.36
C GLN A 179 1.27 29.80 -19.11
N SER A 180 0.51 30.13 -20.14
CA SER A 180 0.63 31.36 -20.92
C SER A 180 -0.67 32.15 -20.79
N ASN A 181 -0.60 33.34 -20.18
CA ASN A 181 -1.73 34.21 -19.89
C ASN A 181 -1.59 35.51 -20.68
N TYR A 182 -2.37 35.65 -21.75
CA TYR A 182 -2.50 36.92 -22.47
C TYR A 182 -3.60 37.77 -21.82
N GLN A 183 -3.24 38.94 -21.30
CA GLN A 183 -4.16 39.86 -20.63
C GLN A 183 -4.27 41.18 -21.40
N ARG A 184 -5.51 41.64 -21.61
CA ARG A 184 -5.79 42.80 -22.46
C ARG A 184 -5.21 44.07 -21.84
N GLY A 185 -4.16 44.62 -22.48
CA GLY A 185 -3.44 45.82 -22.02
C GLY A 185 -2.07 45.55 -21.40
N ASP A 186 -1.85 44.37 -20.82
CA ASP A 186 -0.60 44.00 -20.13
C ASP A 186 0.31 43.09 -21.00
N GLY A 187 -0.27 42.42 -22.01
CA GLY A 187 0.46 41.55 -22.94
C GLY A 187 0.43 40.09 -22.49
N ASN A 188 1.48 39.33 -22.82
CA ASN A 188 1.57 37.91 -22.46
C ASN A 188 2.47 37.69 -21.24
N ARG A 189 1.98 36.97 -20.23
CA ARG A 189 2.69 36.53 -19.03
C ARG A 189 2.83 35.02 -19.07
N ASN A 190 4.07 34.54 -19.15
CA ASN A 190 4.39 33.12 -19.17
C ASN A 190 4.91 32.70 -17.80
N ASN A 191 4.30 31.67 -17.22
CA ASN A 191 4.70 31.06 -15.95
C ASN A 191 5.02 29.59 -16.19
N LEU A 192 6.24 29.17 -15.85
CA LEU A 192 6.64 27.77 -15.79
C LEU A 192 6.99 27.46 -14.34
N SER A 193 6.24 26.55 -13.72
CA SER A 193 6.49 26.07 -12.36
C SER A 193 6.59 24.56 -12.35
N GLY A 194 7.43 24.01 -11.50
CA GLY A 194 7.48 22.57 -11.30
C GLY A 194 8.06 22.20 -9.94
N ASN A 195 7.74 20.99 -9.51
CA ASN A 195 8.28 20.39 -8.30
C ASN A 195 8.47 18.89 -8.51
N GLY A 196 9.27 18.26 -7.66
CA GLY A 196 9.54 16.84 -7.75
C GLY A 196 10.51 16.35 -6.70
N THR A 197 10.83 15.06 -6.79
CA THR A 197 11.73 14.36 -5.87
C THR A 197 12.70 13.53 -6.67
N VAL A 198 14.00 13.74 -6.45
CA VAL A 198 15.06 12.81 -6.86
C VAL A 198 15.37 11.91 -5.68
N GLY A 199 15.70 10.64 -5.92
CA GLY A 199 16.02 9.72 -4.84
C GLY A 199 16.96 8.59 -5.24
N ALA A 200 17.55 7.98 -4.23
CA ALA A 200 18.34 6.76 -4.33
C ALA A 200 17.95 5.80 -3.20
N ASN A 201 17.90 4.50 -3.50
CA ASN A 201 17.69 3.44 -2.52
C ASN A 201 18.95 2.58 -2.40
N ALA A 202 19.31 2.21 -1.17
CA ALA A 202 20.42 1.31 -0.87
C ALA A 202 20.08 0.46 0.37
N GLY A 203 19.73 -0.81 0.17
CA GLY A 203 19.14 -1.65 1.22
C GLY A 203 17.90 -0.98 1.83
N ALA A 204 17.79 -0.96 3.16
CA ALA A 204 16.71 -0.28 3.89
C ALA A 204 16.77 1.27 3.86
N TRP A 205 17.85 1.88 3.35
CA TRP A 205 17.97 3.34 3.31
C TRP A 205 17.32 3.95 2.06
N ARG A 206 16.58 5.03 2.29
CA ARG A 206 15.88 5.84 1.28
C ARG A 206 16.45 7.25 1.31
N LEU A 207 17.26 7.61 0.34
CA LEU A 207 17.75 8.98 0.14
C LEU A 207 16.77 9.72 -0.77
N ARG A 208 16.43 10.96 -0.43
CA ARG A 208 15.50 11.82 -1.17
C ARG A 208 16.02 13.27 -1.18
N ALA A 209 15.86 13.92 -2.31
CA ALA A 209 16.14 15.33 -2.53
C ALA A 209 14.94 15.94 -3.27
N ASP A 210 14.18 16.78 -2.59
CA ASP A 210 13.03 17.47 -3.17
C ASP A 210 13.47 18.77 -3.82
N TRP A 211 12.87 19.10 -4.96
CA TRP A 211 13.13 20.34 -5.69
C TRP A 211 11.82 21.05 -6.03
N GLN A 212 11.88 22.37 -6.09
CA GLN A 212 10.82 23.21 -6.63
C GLN A 212 11.43 24.37 -7.42
N GLY A 213 10.75 24.76 -8.50
CA GLY A 213 11.20 25.84 -9.36
C GLY A 213 10.04 26.64 -9.92
N ARG A 214 10.25 27.95 -10.07
CA ARG A 214 9.34 28.85 -10.79
C ARG A 214 10.14 29.82 -11.64
N VAL A 215 9.67 30.01 -12.87
CA VAL A 215 10.20 30.93 -13.88
C VAL A 215 9.02 31.71 -14.42
N GLU A 216 9.00 33.01 -14.16
CA GLU A 216 7.94 33.90 -14.62
C GLU A 216 8.52 34.98 -15.54
N ARG A 217 7.90 35.18 -16.70
CA ARG A 217 8.29 36.20 -17.69
C ARG A 217 7.10 37.09 -18.01
N GLY A 218 7.22 38.37 -17.67
CA GLY A 218 6.27 39.45 -17.99
C GLY A 218 6.92 40.54 -18.83
N ARG A 219 6.19 41.64 -19.06
CA ARG A 219 6.57 42.71 -20.01
C ARG A 219 7.30 43.91 -19.39
N GLN A 220 7.27 44.08 -18.07
CA GLN A 220 8.00 45.14 -17.37
C GLN A 220 9.40 44.70 -16.93
N GLU A 221 10.30 45.67 -16.77
CA GLU A 221 11.77 45.51 -16.69
C GLU A 221 12.30 44.75 -15.46
N ALA A 222 11.44 44.35 -14.54
CA ALA A 222 11.78 43.37 -13.50
C ALA A 222 11.56 41.95 -14.04
N ALA A 223 12.65 41.25 -14.39
CA ALA A 223 12.59 39.81 -14.59
C ALA A 223 12.05 39.16 -13.30
N GLY A 224 10.89 38.50 -13.40
CA GLY A 224 10.29 37.81 -12.25
C GLY A 224 11.25 36.79 -11.66
N PRO A 225 11.17 36.49 -10.34
CA PRO A 225 12.17 35.66 -9.66
C PRO A 225 12.27 34.28 -10.30
N GLN A 226 13.36 34.06 -11.04
CA GLN A 226 13.74 32.77 -11.59
C GLN A 226 14.49 32.01 -10.49
N LYS A 227 13.75 31.21 -9.72
CA LYS A 227 14.33 30.43 -8.62
C LYS A 227 14.05 28.96 -8.86
N LEU A 228 15.13 28.19 -8.99
CA LEU A 228 15.14 26.74 -8.77
C LEU A 228 15.80 26.53 -7.42
N GLU A 229 15.13 25.84 -6.50
CA GLU A 229 15.65 25.54 -5.18
C GLU A 229 15.40 24.08 -4.81
N TRP A 230 16.39 23.47 -4.17
CA TRP A 230 16.23 22.18 -3.52
C TRP A 230 15.58 22.42 -2.17
N SER A 231 14.34 21.95 -2.02
CA SER A 231 13.51 22.25 -0.87
C SER A 231 13.79 21.32 0.32
N ARG A 232 14.32 20.12 0.14
CA ARG A 232 14.79 19.23 1.23
C ARG A 232 15.86 18.26 0.74
N TYR A 233 16.80 17.89 1.61
CA TYR A 233 17.65 16.71 1.47
C TYR A 233 17.54 15.82 2.71
N TYR A 234 17.10 14.57 2.56
CA TYR A 234 16.90 13.68 3.70
C TYR A 234 17.13 12.20 3.35
N ALA A 235 17.54 11.43 4.36
CA ALA A 235 17.61 9.98 4.33
C ALA A 235 16.68 9.42 5.40
N TYR A 236 15.95 8.34 5.10
CA TYR A 236 15.14 7.64 6.10
C TYR A 236 15.23 6.13 5.94
N ARG A 237 14.85 5.41 7.01
CA ARG A 237 14.71 3.95 7.03
C ARG A 237 13.67 3.51 8.07
N ALA A 238 13.04 2.37 7.83
CA ALA A 238 12.27 1.68 8.86
C ALA A 238 13.21 1.11 9.95
N ILE A 239 12.68 1.02 11.17
CA ILE A 239 13.29 0.33 12.32
C ILE A 239 12.19 -0.57 12.91
N PRO A 240 11.92 -1.76 12.33
CA PRO A 240 10.75 -2.57 12.70
C PRO A 240 10.76 -3.03 14.15
N ALA A 241 11.94 -3.32 14.71
CA ALA A 241 12.13 -3.67 16.12
C ALA A 241 11.63 -2.60 17.10
N LEU A 242 11.58 -1.33 16.67
CA LEU A 242 11.08 -0.19 17.44
C LEU A 242 9.70 0.30 16.97
N LYS A 243 9.13 -0.34 15.92
CA LYS A 243 7.90 0.08 15.21
C LYS A 243 7.94 1.56 14.83
N ALA A 244 9.08 1.98 14.30
CA ALA A 244 9.43 3.38 14.12
C ALA A 244 10.16 3.63 12.81
N ARG A 245 10.22 4.90 12.43
CA ARG A 245 10.99 5.40 11.29
C ARG A 245 12.06 6.35 11.77
N LEU A 246 13.31 6.06 11.40
CA LEU A 246 14.44 6.97 11.58
C LEU A 246 14.57 7.84 10.34
N LEU A 247 14.69 9.14 10.53
CA LEU A 247 14.97 10.14 9.50
C LEU A 247 16.18 10.99 9.90
N VAL A 248 17.04 11.31 8.94
CA VAL A 248 18.23 12.15 9.08
C VAL A 248 18.29 13.13 7.91
N GLY A 249 18.66 14.38 8.17
CA GLY A 249 18.70 15.46 7.18
C GLY A 249 17.63 16.52 7.42
N GLU A 250 17.13 17.12 6.35
CA GLU A 250 16.18 18.23 6.39
C GLU A 250 14.73 17.77 6.34
N ASN A 251 13.92 18.15 7.34
CA ASN A 251 12.50 17.85 7.35
C ASN A 251 11.70 18.83 8.22
N TYR A 252 10.39 18.62 8.30
CA TYR A 252 9.51 19.30 9.24
C TYR A 252 9.32 18.47 10.51
N LEU A 253 9.19 19.14 11.65
CA LEU A 253 8.84 18.49 12.92
C LEU A 253 7.37 18.08 12.87
N TYR A 254 7.12 16.77 12.82
CA TYR A 254 5.77 16.20 12.90
C TYR A 254 5.41 15.93 14.37
N SER A 255 4.93 16.94 15.09
CA SER A 255 4.52 16.84 16.50
C SER A 255 2.99 16.85 16.64
N ASP A 256 2.48 16.12 17.62
CA ASP A 256 1.05 16.10 17.99
C ASP A 256 0.71 17.21 19.01
N LEU A 257 1.72 17.65 19.78
CA LEU A 257 1.58 18.61 20.89
C LEU A 257 2.12 20.00 20.57
N PHE A 258 3.15 20.10 19.75
CA PHE A 258 3.84 21.33 19.39
C PHE A 258 3.60 21.71 17.92
N ASP A 259 3.58 23.01 17.64
CA ASP A 259 3.40 23.53 16.29
C ASP A 259 4.63 23.18 15.41
N SER A 260 4.39 22.83 14.13
CA SER A 260 5.41 22.30 13.22
C SER A 260 6.35 23.38 12.69
N PHE A 261 7.65 23.07 12.59
CA PHE A 261 8.67 23.92 11.97
C PHE A 261 9.71 23.07 11.23
N ARG A 262 10.43 23.69 10.29
CA ARG A 262 11.50 23.03 9.52
C ARG A 262 12.79 22.95 10.33
N PHE A 263 13.49 21.82 10.25
CA PHE A 263 14.81 21.63 10.86
C PHE A 263 15.72 20.74 10.01
N THR A 264 17.01 20.77 10.34
CA THR A 264 18.05 19.90 9.81
C THR A 264 18.68 19.14 10.98
N GLY A 265 18.57 17.80 10.99
CA GLY A 265 18.99 16.98 12.12
C GLY A 265 18.57 15.52 12.00
N ALA A 266 18.10 14.91 13.10
CA ALA A 266 17.59 13.54 13.12
C ALA A 266 16.25 13.47 13.88
N ALA A 267 15.37 12.55 13.47
CA ALA A 267 14.12 12.23 14.15
C ALA A 267 13.84 10.73 14.13
N LEU A 268 13.33 10.21 15.25
CA LEU A 268 12.84 8.85 15.41
C LEU A 268 11.38 8.92 15.85
N ASN A 269 10.47 8.53 14.96
CA ASN A 269 9.03 8.61 15.19
C ASN A 269 8.41 7.21 15.13
N SER A 270 7.57 6.86 16.10
CA SER A 270 6.70 5.68 16.01
C SER A 270 5.82 5.77 14.76
N ASP A 271 5.75 4.69 14.00
CA ASP A 271 5.14 4.66 12.67
C ASP A 271 3.99 3.64 12.65
N GLU A 272 2.75 4.13 12.73
CA GLU A 272 1.57 3.26 12.73
C GLU A 272 1.38 2.53 11.40
N SER A 273 1.98 2.99 10.30
CA SER A 273 1.88 2.26 9.02
C SER A 273 2.61 0.92 9.05
N GLN A 274 3.57 0.74 9.96
CA GLN A 274 4.22 -0.55 10.26
C GLN A 274 3.32 -1.52 11.05
N LEU A 275 2.20 -1.06 11.63
CA LEU A 275 1.25 -1.94 12.33
C LEU A 275 0.27 -2.61 11.35
N PRO A 276 -0.31 -3.76 11.72
CA PRO A 276 -1.47 -4.32 11.04
C PRO A 276 -2.59 -3.27 10.92
N PRO A 277 -3.34 -3.19 9.81
CA PRO A 277 -4.44 -2.23 9.64
C PRO A 277 -5.42 -2.20 10.82
N ASN A 278 -5.69 -3.35 11.44
CA ASN A 278 -6.58 -3.48 12.59
C ASN A 278 -6.02 -2.91 13.90
N LEU A 279 -4.74 -2.53 13.95
CA LEU A 279 -4.05 -1.98 15.13
C LEU A 279 -3.57 -0.52 14.92
N ARG A 280 -3.86 0.07 13.76
CA ARG A 280 -3.59 1.50 13.45
C ARG A 280 -4.62 2.39 14.14
N GLY A 281 -4.30 3.67 14.34
CA GLY A 281 -5.22 4.65 14.92
C GLY A 281 -5.79 4.24 16.28
N TYR A 282 -6.88 4.89 16.69
CA TYR A 282 -7.65 4.50 17.87
C TYR A 282 -8.90 3.72 17.46
N ALA A 283 -9.03 2.53 18.03
CA ALA A 283 -10.31 1.85 18.22
C ALA A 283 -10.34 1.33 19.67
N PRO A 284 -11.51 1.20 20.30
CA PRO A 284 -11.62 0.77 21.69
C PRO A 284 -11.33 -0.73 21.81
N GLU A 285 -10.99 -1.16 23.03
CA GLU A 285 -10.88 -2.59 23.36
C GLU A 285 -12.24 -3.13 23.79
N VAL A 286 -12.70 -4.24 23.21
CA VAL A 286 -13.90 -4.93 23.66
C VAL A 286 -13.52 -5.95 24.71
N VAL A 287 -13.89 -5.67 25.97
CA VAL A 287 -13.67 -6.54 27.13
C VAL A 287 -14.97 -7.18 27.58
N GLY A 288 -14.91 -8.44 27.99
CA GLY A 288 -16.07 -9.18 28.48
C GLY A 288 -15.68 -10.44 29.25
N VAL A 289 -16.69 -11.20 29.69
CA VAL A 289 -16.49 -12.51 30.33
C VAL A 289 -17.42 -13.51 29.66
N ALA A 290 -16.84 -14.58 29.12
CA ALA A 290 -17.56 -15.74 28.62
C ALA A 290 -17.64 -16.80 29.73
N LYS A 291 -18.79 -17.47 29.87
CA LYS A 291 -18.98 -18.56 30.84
C LYS A 291 -18.43 -19.89 30.32
N THR A 292 -18.45 -20.06 29.01
CA THR A 292 -18.02 -21.23 28.25
C THR A 292 -17.10 -20.80 27.10
N ASN A 293 -16.71 -21.71 26.21
CA ASN A 293 -15.96 -21.34 25.00
C ASN A 293 -16.92 -20.66 24.00
N ALA A 294 -17.15 -19.37 24.19
CA ALA A 294 -18.16 -18.60 23.47
C ALA A 294 -17.66 -18.07 22.12
N LYS A 295 -18.60 -17.77 21.22
CA LYS A 295 -18.36 -17.04 19.99
C LYS A 295 -18.73 -15.56 20.19
N VAL A 296 -17.76 -14.67 20.05
CA VAL A 296 -17.95 -13.23 20.18
C VAL A 296 -18.07 -12.62 18.80
N ILE A 297 -19.21 -11.98 18.54
CA ILE A 297 -19.56 -11.30 17.31
C ILE A 297 -19.68 -9.81 17.63
N ILE A 298 -18.91 -8.97 16.95
CA ILE A 298 -18.97 -7.51 17.05
C ILE A 298 -19.55 -6.99 15.75
N SER A 299 -20.61 -6.19 15.84
CA SER A 299 -21.35 -5.68 14.69
C SER A 299 -21.68 -4.20 14.82
N GLN A 300 -21.97 -3.55 13.70
CA GLN A 300 -22.35 -2.14 13.63
C GLN A 300 -23.42 -1.98 12.54
N GLN A 301 -24.53 -1.33 12.86
CA GLN A 301 -25.67 -1.16 11.95
C GLN A 301 -26.13 -2.48 11.28
N GLY A 302 -26.05 -3.60 12.01
CA GLY A 302 -26.38 -4.95 11.52
C GLY A 302 -25.31 -5.65 10.67
N ARG A 303 -24.20 -4.99 10.32
CA ARG A 303 -23.04 -5.59 9.66
C ARG A 303 -22.09 -6.16 10.71
N VAL A 304 -21.73 -7.45 10.60
CA VAL A 304 -20.63 -8.03 11.39
C VAL A 304 -19.31 -7.39 10.97
N LEU A 305 -18.59 -6.84 11.95
CA LEU A 305 -17.26 -6.23 11.79
C LEU A 305 -16.14 -7.20 12.17
N TYR A 306 -16.37 -8.02 13.20
CA TYR A 306 -15.39 -8.96 13.73
C TYR A 306 -16.11 -10.15 14.37
N GLU A 307 -15.62 -11.37 14.15
CA GLU A 307 -16.15 -12.60 14.76
C GLU A 307 -14.98 -13.49 15.18
N THR A 308 -14.98 -13.97 16.42
CA THR A 308 -13.95 -14.88 16.94
C THR A 308 -14.51 -15.84 17.99
N LEU A 309 -13.82 -16.95 18.21
CA LEU A 309 -14.04 -17.82 19.37
C LEU A 309 -13.13 -17.37 20.53
N VAL A 310 -13.67 -17.37 21.75
CA VAL A 310 -12.92 -17.11 22.98
C VAL A 310 -13.05 -18.29 23.93
N ALA A 311 -12.04 -18.50 24.76
CA ALA A 311 -12.11 -19.51 25.83
C ALA A 311 -13.01 -19.06 26.99
N ALA A 312 -13.50 -20.01 27.78
CA ALA A 312 -14.22 -19.73 29.02
C ALA A 312 -13.37 -18.85 29.98
N GLY A 313 -13.94 -17.73 30.42
CA GLY A 313 -13.27 -16.74 31.27
C GLY A 313 -13.33 -15.31 30.72
N PRO A 314 -12.57 -14.36 31.31
CA PRO A 314 -12.46 -13.01 30.80
C PRO A 314 -11.72 -12.98 29.46
N PHE A 315 -12.29 -12.29 28.48
CA PHE A 315 -11.69 -12.08 27.16
C PHE A 315 -11.49 -10.59 26.87
N ARG A 316 -10.57 -10.30 25.96
CA ARG A 316 -10.30 -8.97 25.43
C ARG A 316 -10.05 -9.04 23.93
N ILE A 317 -10.61 -8.12 23.16
CA ILE A 317 -10.46 -8.03 21.70
C ILE A 317 -9.93 -6.64 21.36
N GLN A 318 -8.71 -6.60 20.81
CA GLN A 318 -7.99 -5.37 20.44
C GLN A 318 -7.96 -5.13 18.92
N ASP A 319 -8.36 -6.12 18.13
CA ASP A 319 -8.15 -6.22 16.68
C ASP A 319 -9.26 -5.54 15.85
N LEU A 320 -9.85 -4.45 16.37
CA LEU A 320 -10.85 -3.64 15.67
C LEU A 320 -10.19 -2.53 14.85
N GLN A 321 -10.57 -2.38 13.58
CA GLN A 321 -10.04 -1.35 12.67
C GLN A 321 -10.36 0.09 13.13
N ASP A 322 -9.47 1.05 12.83
CA ASP A 322 -9.65 2.49 13.14
C ASP A 322 -10.83 3.18 12.43
N ALA A 323 -11.28 2.63 11.30
CA ALA A 323 -12.50 3.05 10.62
C ALA A 323 -13.78 2.84 11.46
N VAL A 324 -13.70 2.06 12.55
CA VAL A 324 -14.81 1.78 13.45
C VAL A 324 -15.05 2.97 14.38
N THR A 325 -16.03 3.81 14.03
CA THR A 325 -16.52 4.92 14.86
C THR A 325 -18.03 4.84 14.99
N GLY A 326 -18.59 5.28 16.12
CA GLY A 326 -20.01 5.11 16.42
C GLY A 326 -20.30 3.90 17.32
N LYS A 327 -21.45 3.28 17.14
CA LYS A 327 -22.05 2.29 18.04
C LYS A 327 -21.76 0.85 17.59
N LEU A 328 -21.29 0.05 18.54
CA LEU A 328 -20.94 -1.35 18.39
C LEU A 328 -21.89 -2.22 19.21
N ASP A 329 -22.53 -3.15 18.53
CA ASP A 329 -23.32 -4.23 19.10
C ASP A 329 -22.43 -5.47 19.27
N VAL A 330 -22.04 -5.76 20.51
CA VAL A 330 -21.26 -6.95 20.87
C VAL A 330 -22.21 -8.05 21.35
N ARG A 331 -22.09 -9.24 20.76
CA ARG A 331 -22.93 -10.41 21.03
C ARG A 331 -22.05 -11.63 21.29
N VAL A 332 -22.18 -12.20 22.48
CA VAL A 332 -21.45 -13.38 22.96
C VAL A 332 -22.41 -14.56 22.95
N GLU A 333 -22.21 -15.51 22.03
CA GLU A 333 -22.96 -16.77 21.96
C GLU A 333 -22.20 -17.86 22.73
N GLU A 334 -22.75 -18.30 23.86
CA GLU A 334 -22.18 -19.36 24.71
C GLU A 334 -22.47 -20.76 24.12
N GLN A 335 -21.70 -21.78 24.52
CA GLN A 335 -21.89 -23.16 24.04
C GLN A 335 -23.21 -23.79 24.48
N ASP A 336 -23.83 -23.29 25.55
CA ASP A 336 -25.16 -23.69 26.00
C ASP A 336 -26.30 -23.06 25.17
N GLY A 337 -25.96 -22.25 24.15
CA GLY A 337 -26.90 -21.51 23.32
C GLY A 337 -27.43 -20.22 23.96
N SER A 338 -26.99 -19.87 25.17
CA SER A 338 -27.31 -18.57 25.76
C SER A 338 -26.55 -17.44 25.06
N VAL A 339 -27.19 -16.28 24.92
CA VAL A 339 -26.62 -15.13 24.22
C VAL A 339 -26.61 -13.94 25.15
N HIS A 340 -25.42 -13.35 25.35
CA HIS A 340 -25.24 -12.09 26.08
C HIS A 340 -24.90 -10.98 25.10
N SER A 341 -25.62 -9.86 25.14
CA SER A 341 -25.36 -8.72 24.26
C SER A 341 -25.18 -7.43 25.02
N PHE A 342 -24.21 -6.62 24.64
CA PHE A 342 -23.98 -5.29 25.17
C PHE A 342 -23.58 -4.31 24.06
N GLN A 343 -23.79 -3.02 24.30
CA GLN A 343 -23.51 -1.96 23.35
C GLN A 343 -22.35 -1.08 23.83
N MET A 344 -21.53 -0.63 22.88
CA MET A 344 -20.37 0.23 23.10
C MET A 344 -20.30 1.29 22.01
N ASP A 345 -20.39 2.57 22.37
CA ASP A 345 -20.11 3.66 21.45
C ASP A 345 -18.62 4.06 21.51
N THR A 346 -18.06 4.61 20.42
CA THR A 346 -16.69 5.15 20.39
C THR A 346 -16.54 6.31 19.39
N ALA A 347 -15.60 7.21 19.64
CA ALA A 347 -15.27 8.30 18.73
C ALA A 347 -13.75 8.60 18.72
N GLY A 348 -13.21 8.85 17.52
CA GLY A 348 -11.83 9.29 17.37
C GLY A 348 -11.66 10.80 17.62
N VAL A 349 -10.77 11.15 18.54
CA VAL A 349 -10.07 12.45 18.61
C VAL A 349 -8.62 12.19 18.26
N PRO A 350 -7.89 13.12 17.61
CA PRO A 350 -6.43 13.08 17.60
C PRO A 350 -5.87 12.81 19.01
N TYR A 351 -4.73 12.13 19.09
CA TYR A 351 -3.99 11.81 20.33
C TYR A 351 -4.55 10.70 21.23
N LEU A 352 -5.75 10.15 20.98
CA LEU A 352 -6.13 8.88 21.60
C LEU A 352 -5.23 7.75 21.09
N THR A 353 -4.68 6.97 22.02
CA THR A 353 -3.80 5.83 21.77
C THR A 353 -4.44 4.58 22.35
N ARG A 354 -4.37 3.45 21.64
CA ARG A 354 -5.00 2.18 22.07
C ARG A 354 -4.41 1.68 23.40
N PRO A 355 -5.20 0.97 24.23
CA PRO A 355 -4.71 0.38 25.48
C PRO A 355 -3.45 -0.47 25.27
N GLY A 356 -2.42 -0.22 26.08
CA GLY A 356 -1.12 -0.90 26.00
C GLY A 356 -0.18 -0.41 24.90
N GLN A 357 -0.64 0.42 23.95
CA GLN A 357 0.24 1.03 22.94
C GLN A 357 0.90 2.32 23.47
N VAL A 358 2.14 2.56 23.04
CA VAL A 358 2.87 3.81 23.28
C VAL A 358 3.34 4.36 21.93
N ARG A 359 2.77 5.51 21.54
CA ARG A 359 3.29 6.36 20.45
C ARG A 359 4.37 7.26 21.03
N TYR A 360 5.44 7.50 20.28
CA TYR A 360 6.52 8.40 20.69
C TYR A 360 7.19 9.04 19.49
N LYS A 361 7.67 10.27 19.66
CA LYS A 361 8.45 10.98 18.64
C LYS A 361 9.58 11.74 19.31
N LEU A 362 10.79 11.54 18.82
CA LEU A 362 12.01 12.16 19.31
C LEU A 362 12.66 12.88 18.13
N ALA A 363 13.08 14.14 18.30
CA ALA A 363 13.84 14.85 17.28
C ALA A 363 14.89 15.77 17.89
N THR A 364 15.99 15.97 17.16
CA THR A 364 17.03 16.94 17.51
C THR A 364 17.69 17.46 16.24
N GLY A 365 18.13 18.71 16.27
CA GLY A 365 18.77 19.35 15.12
C GLY A 365 18.86 20.85 15.29
N ARG A 366 19.10 21.56 14.18
CA ARG A 366 18.98 23.02 14.12
C ARG A 366 17.73 23.37 13.31
N PRO A 367 16.86 24.30 13.78
CA PRO A 367 15.77 24.78 12.95
C PRO A 367 16.32 25.50 11.72
N SER A 368 15.57 25.48 10.63
CA SER A 368 16.00 26.05 9.35
C SER A 368 14.85 26.70 8.60
N ASN A 369 15.16 27.58 7.65
CA ASN A 369 14.22 28.26 6.77
C ASN A 369 14.73 28.16 5.32
N LEU A 370 13.83 27.92 4.37
CA LEU A 370 14.13 27.83 2.93
C LEU A 370 14.86 29.07 2.37
N GLN A 371 14.64 30.25 2.95
CA GLN A 371 15.28 31.49 2.49
C GLN A 371 16.69 31.70 3.10
N ASN A 372 16.85 31.45 4.39
CA ASN A 372 18.01 31.89 5.18
C ASN A 372 18.85 30.76 5.78
N GLY A 373 18.58 29.50 5.44
CA GLY A 373 19.34 28.34 5.94
C GLY A 373 19.06 28.04 7.42
N SER A 374 20.10 27.74 8.21
CA SER A 374 19.96 27.44 9.64
C SER A 374 19.54 28.70 10.42
N ASN A 375 18.39 28.65 11.10
CA ASN A 375 17.86 29.75 11.91
C ASN A 375 17.53 29.23 13.32
N GLY A 376 18.37 29.55 14.30
CA GLY A 376 18.20 29.09 15.68
C GLY A 376 19.40 28.29 16.20
N ASN A 377 19.34 27.92 17.48
CA ASN A 377 20.34 27.09 18.14
C ASN A 377 19.94 25.60 18.04
N VAL A 378 20.68 24.68 18.66
CA VAL A 378 20.37 23.23 18.59
C VAL A 378 19.24 22.91 19.56
N PHE A 379 18.11 22.41 19.04
CA PHE A 379 17.00 21.96 19.87
C PHE A 379 17.00 20.43 20.05
N GLY A 380 16.37 19.99 21.13
CA GLY A 380 15.90 18.63 21.34
C GLY A 380 14.42 18.64 21.71
N THR A 381 13.66 17.66 21.22
CA THR A 381 12.25 17.48 21.55
C THR A 381 11.92 16.01 21.70
N GLY A 382 10.99 15.70 22.60
CA GLY A 382 10.43 14.38 22.77
C GLY A 382 8.97 14.47 23.20
N GLU A 383 8.09 13.72 22.54
CA GLU A 383 6.69 13.55 22.93
C GLU A 383 6.31 12.07 22.98
N PHE A 384 5.32 11.74 23.80
CA PHE A 384 4.71 10.42 23.86
C PHE A 384 3.19 10.51 24.07
N SER A 385 2.47 9.49 23.63
CA SER A 385 1.08 9.22 24.01
C SER A 385 0.94 7.74 24.35
N TRP A 386 0.38 7.45 25.52
CA TRP A 386 0.23 6.10 26.07
C TRP A 386 -1.24 5.82 26.37
N GLY A 387 -1.80 4.79 25.75
CA GLY A 387 -3.11 4.25 26.13
C GLY A 387 -2.98 3.43 27.40
N ILE A 388 -3.39 4.00 28.54
CA ILE A 388 -3.23 3.36 29.86
C ILE A 388 -4.29 2.27 30.08
N SER A 389 -5.52 2.56 29.65
CA SER A 389 -6.66 1.66 29.79
C SER A 389 -7.72 2.00 28.73
N ASN A 390 -8.76 1.18 28.63
CA ASN A 390 -9.81 1.38 27.63
C ASN A 390 -10.43 2.78 27.73
N GLY A 391 -10.37 3.53 26.64
CA GLY A 391 -10.82 4.91 26.57
C GLY A 391 -10.00 5.93 27.38
N TRP A 392 -8.78 5.64 27.87
CA TRP A 392 -7.91 6.65 28.49
C TRP A 392 -6.51 6.67 27.86
N SER A 393 -6.07 7.87 27.48
CA SER A 393 -4.71 8.11 26.99
C SER A 393 -4.06 9.27 27.75
N LEU A 394 -2.86 9.08 28.28
CA LEU A 394 -2.03 10.19 28.77
C LEU A 394 -0.96 10.51 27.73
N PHE A 395 -0.75 11.80 27.51
CA PHE A 395 0.24 12.27 26.56
C PHE A 395 0.98 13.48 27.09
N GLY A 396 2.22 13.65 26.65
CA GLY A 396 3.05 14.75 27.09
C GLY A 396 4.33 14.84 26.27
N GLY A 397 4.96 15.99 26.33
CA GLY A 397 6.19 16.23 25.61
C GLY A 397 6.93 17.44 26.11
N GLY A 398 8.22 17.48 25.81
CA GLY A 398 9.10 18.60 26.09
C GLY A 398 9.87 18.99 24.83
N MET A 399 10.14 20.28 24.70
CA MET A 399 11.02 20.85 23.69
C MET A 399 11.96 21.83 24.38
N SER A 400 13.25 21.76 24.08
CA SER A 400 14.24 22.69 24.60
C SER A 400 15.25 23.06 23.53
N ASP A 401 15.54 24.35 23.47
CA ASP A 401 16.68 24.99 22.86
C ASP A 401 17.45 25.75 23.98
N ASN A 402 18.57 26.41 23.67
CA ASN A 402 19.28 27.26 24.65
C ASN A 402 18.38 28.39 25.21
N ASN A 403 17.56 29.00 24.35
CA ASN A 403 16.78 30.21 24.64
C ASN A 403 15.25 29.97 24.59
N TYR A 404 14.80 28.74 24.39
CA TYR A 404 13.38 28.40 24.34
C TYR A 404 13.13 27.06 25.03
N ARG A 405 12.09 26.98 25.84
CA ARG A 405 11.65 25.75 26.52
C ARG A 405 10.14 25.66 26.50
N ALA A 406 9.60 24.53 26.10
CA ALA A 406 8.18 24.24 26.20
C ALA A 406 7.94 22.86 26.84
N LEU A 407 6.93 22.79 27.69
CA LEU A 407 6.47 21.56 28.33
C LEU A 407 4.96 21.45 28.12
N SER A 408 4.51 20.33 27.56
CA SER A 408 3.10 20.03 27.31
C SER A 408 2.69 18.76 28.06
N VAL A 409 1.55 18.79 28.72
CA VAL A 409 0.95 17.63 29.39
C VAL A 409 -0.55 17.63 29.13
N GLY A 410 -1.11 16.48 28.78
CA GLY A 410 -2.53 16.32 28.51
C GLY A 410 -3.06 14.92 28.75
N ALA A 411 -4.38 14.83 28.73
CA ALA A 411 -5.13 13.60 28.86
C ALA A 411 -6.27 13.58 27.83
N GLY A 412 -6.41 12.45 27.14
CA GLY A 412 -7.55 12.12 26.30
C GLY A 412 -8.42 11.06 26.97
N ARG A 413 -9.74 11.19 26.80
CA ARG A 413 -10.70 10.18 27.21
C ARG A 413 -11.78 9.96 26.16
N ASP A 414 -12.02 8.71 25.79
CA ASP A 414 -13.25 8.29 25.14
C ASP A 414 -14.36 8.18 26.20
N LEU A 415 -15.40 8.99 26.07
CA LEU A 415 -16.59 9.00 26.92
C LEU A 415 -17.70 8.12 26.34
N LEU A 416 -17.37 7.27 25.36
CA LEU A 416 -18.26 6.32 24.70
C LEU A 416 -19.47 7.04 24.10
N ALA A 417 -20.66 6.87 24.69
CA ALA A 417 -21.91 7.47 24.24
C ALA A 417 -21.88 9.00 24.19
N PHE A 418 -20.94 9.65 24.90
CA PHE A 418 -20.75 11.10 24.86
C PHE A 418 -19.67 11.57 23.88
N GLY A 419 -19.06 10.69 23.09
CA GLY A 419 -17.93 10.98 22.20
C GLY A 419 -16.61 11.04 22.98
N ALA A 420 -15.55 11.54 22.35
CA ALA A 420 -14.23 11.63 22.97
C ALA A 420 -13.80 13.08 23.21
N VAL A 421 -13.03 13.30 24.27
CA VAL A 421 -12.53 14.61 24.70
C VAL A 421 -11.04 14.54 25.01
N SER A 422 -10.27 15.58 24.68
CA SER A 422 -8.89 15.72 25.15
C SER A 422 -8.63 17.13 25.67
N LEU A 423 -7.83 17.23 26.73
CA LEU A 423 -7.38 18.48 27.32
C LEU A 423 -5.87 18.44 27.48
N ASP A 424 -5.19 19.47 27.00
CA ASP A 424 -3.77 19.68 27.24
C ASP A 424 -3.42 21.12 27.62
N VAL A 425 -2.30 21.24 28.34
CA VAL A 425 -1.73 22.50 28.79
C VAL A 425 -0.26 22.51 28.41
N THR A 426 0.12 23.49 27.59
CA THR A 426 1.49 23.74 27.17
C THR A 426 1.98 25.03 27.80
N GLN A 427 3.08 24.98 28.56
CA GLN A 427 3.76 26.16 29.08
C GLN A 427 5.02 26.42 28.25
N SER A 428 5.17 27.64 27.74
CA SER A 428 6.35 28.11 26.99
C SER A 428 7.14 29.13 27.82
N HIS A 429 8.46 29.10 27.67
CA HIS A 429 9.41 30.08 28.19
C HIS A 429 10.43 30.39 27.09
N ALA A 430 10.48 31.63 26.62
CA ALA A 430 11.26 32.07 25.47
C ALA A 430 12.05 33.34 25.80
N GLU A 431 13.30 33.40 25.38
CA GLU A 431 14.17 34.56 25.51
C GLU A 431 14.47 35.13 24.11
N VAL A 432 13.91 36.30 23.82
CA VAL A 432 13.96 36.97 22.52
C VAL A 432 14.36 38.42 22.73
N TRP A 433 15.50 38.83 22.16
CA TRP A 433 15.98 40.22 22.15
C TRP A 433 15.95 40.86 23.55
N ASP A 434 16.63 40.21 24.50
CA ASP A 434 16.74 40.60 25.91
C ASP A 434 15.39 40.66 26.69
N GLN A 435 14.31 40.13 26.11
CA GLN A 435 13.02 39.95 26.78
C GLN A 435 12.72 38.48 27.05
N THR A 436 12.36 38.18 28.30
CA THR A 436 11.88 36.85 28.71
C THR A 436 10.36 36.79 28.68
N LEU A 437 9.81 36.02 27.75
CA LEU A 437 8.37 35.79 27.60
C LEU A 437 8.01 34.41 28.14
N SER A 438 7.03 34.35 29.03
CA SER A 438 6.52 33.11 29.60
C SER A 438 5.00 33.14 29.62
N GLY A 439 4.37 32.07 29.15
CA GLY A 439 2.92 31.96 29.08
C GLY A 439 2.45 30.53 28.87
N LYS A 440 1.14 30.33 29.00
CA LYS A 440 0.46 29.03 28.87
C LYS A 440 -0.54 29.04 27.73
N SER A 441 -0.68 27.88 27.09
CA SER A 441 -1.71 27.57 26.11
C SER A 441 -2.50 26.35 26.58
N TYR A 442 -3.82 26.47 26.59
CA TYR A 442 -4.79 25.45 26.99
C TYR A 442 -5.55 25.01 25.74
N ARG A 443 -5.57 23.72 25.43
CA ARG A 443 -6.25 23.18 24.25
C ARG A 443 -7.25 22.10 24.67
N LEU A 444 -8.52 22.33 24.35
CA LEU A 444 -9.63 21.39 24.55
C LEU A 444 -10.15 20.94 23.18
N GLN A 445 -10.17 19.64 22.91
CA GLN A 445 -10.75 19.06 21.69
C GLN A 445 -11.89 18.12 22.05
N TYR A 446 -12.90 18.04 21.18
CA TYR A 446 -14.05 17.15 21.35
C TYR A 446 -14.55 16.61 20.00
N SER A 447 -14.80 15.31 19.92
CA SER A 447 -15.25 14.66 18.68
C SER A 447 -16.35 13.66 19.00
N LYS A 448 -17.47 13.72 18.27
CA LYS A 448 -18.55 12.75 18.39
C LYS A 448 -19.17 12.42 17.03
N ASN A 449 -19.33 11.13 16.77
CA ASN A 449 -20.19 10.62 15.72
C ASN A 449 -21.54 10.19 16.35
N PHE A 450 -22.66 10.62 15.76
CA PHE A 450 -24.03 10.28 16.17
C PHE A 450 -24.66 9.44 15.06
N GLU A 451 -24.48 8.13 15.10
CA GLU A 451 -24.96 7.24 14.04
C GLU A 451 -26.49 7.19 13.93
N GLU A 452 -27.21 7.14 15.05
CA GLU A 452 -28.68 7.12 15.10
C GLU A 452 -29.31 8.33 14.39
N TYR A 453 -28.55 9.41 14.26
CA TYR A 453 -28.96 10.65 13.60
C TYR A 453 -28.15 10.93 12.33
N ASP A 454 -27.31 10.02 11.82
CA ASP A 454 -26.42 10.27 10.67
C ASP A 454 -25.67 11.62 10.76
N SER A 455 -25.14 11.95 11.94
CA SER A 455 -24.53 13.26 12.22
C SER A 455 -23.13 13.11 12.81
N GLN A 456 -22.12 13.69 12.18
CA GLN A 456 -20.82 13.87 12.77
C GLN A 456 -20.67 15.31 13.28
N VAL A 457 -20.34 15.48 14.56
CA VAL A 457 -20.01 16.77 15.16
C VAL A 457 -18.57 16.69 15.66
N THR A 458 -17.67 17.35 14.93
CA THR A 458 -16.27 17.45 15.31
C THR A 458 -15.98 18.88 15.75
N PHE A 459 -15.85 19.06 17.06
CA PHE A 459 -15.37 20.28 17.69
C PHE A 459 -13.84 20.19 17.81
N ALA A 460 -13.16 20.46 16.68
CA ALA A 460 -11.72 20.30 16.54
C ALA A 460 -10.91 21.17 17.54
N GLY A 461 -11.52 22.18 18.14
CA GLY A 461 -11.18 22.56 19.50
C GLY A 461 -11.32 24.03 19.87
N TYR A 462 -11.11 24.28 21.16
CA TYR A 462 -10.86 25.59 21.76
C TYR A 462 -9.41 25.63 22.24
N ARG A 463 -8.55 26.44 21.61
CA ARG A 463 -7.19 26.76 22.09
C ARG A 463 -7.22 28.17 22.65
N PHE A 464 -6.92 28.35 23.93
CA PHE A 464 -6.70 29.65 24.56
C PHE A 464 -5.23 29.81 24.92
N SER A 465 -4.61 30.94 24.59
CA SER A 465 -3.20 31.19 24.87
C SER A 465 -3.02 32.56 25.54
N GLU A 466 -2.24 32.58 26.63
CA GLU A 466 -1.86 33.80 27.34
C GLU A 466 -1.03 34.73 26.45
N LYS A 467 -1.06 36.05 26.71
CA LYS A 467 -0.42 37.05 25.82
C LYS A 467 1.08 36.80 25.56
N ASN A 468 1.79 36.24 26.54
CA ASN A 468 3.22 35.96 26.49
C ASN A 468 3.53 34.49 26.13
N PHE A 469 2.54 33.70 25.72
CA PHE A 469 2.79 32.37 25.15
C PHE A 469 3.35 32.52 23.73
N LEU A 470 4.40 31.75 23.42
CA LEU A 470 4.95 31.60 22.08
C LEU A 470 5.16 30.13 21.79
N SER A 471 4.69 29.67 20.63
CA SER A 471 5.13 28.40 20.04
C SER A 471 6.59 28.49 19.56
N MET A 472 7.22 27.34 19.25
CA MET A 472 8.59 27.33 18.74
C MET A 472 8.70 28.04 17.39
N SER A 473 7.70 27.90 16.51
CA SER A 473 7.61 28.65 15.25
C SER A 473 7.53 30.16 15.48
N GLU A 474 6.64 30.61 16.37
CA GLU A 474 6.52 32.04 16.72
C GLU A 474 7.80 32.57 17.40
N TYR A 475 8.49 31.78 18.22
CA TYR A 475 9.80 32.15 18.79
C TYR A 475 10.89 32.28 17.71
N LEU A 476 10.95 31.35 16.75
CA LEU A 476 11.95 31.39 15.66
C LEU A 476 11.71 32.58 14.71
N ASP A 477 10.45 32.86 14.41
CA ASP A 477 10.06 34.03 13.63
C ASP A 477 10.33 35.33 14.42
N ALA A 478 9.99 35.38 15.72
CA ALA A 478 10.26 36.55 16.57
C ALA A 478 11.75 36.79 16.81
N ARG A 479 12.58 35.74 16.88
CA ARG A 479 14.04 35.85 16.98
C ARG A 479 14.66 36.46 15.72
N HIS A 480 14.09 36.15 14.55
CA HIS A 480 14.61 36.58 13.26
C HIS A 480 14.06 37.93 12.81
N TYR A 481 12.75 38.14 12.97
CA TYR A 481 12.04 39.34 12.52
C TYR A 481 11.77 40.36 13.64
N GLY A 482 11.92 39.99 14.91
CA GLY A 482 11.51 40.80 16.07
C GLY A 482 10.07 40.55 16.48
N LEU A 483 9.73 40.81 17.75
CA LEU A 483 8.39 40.57 18.30
C LEU A 483 7.27 41.32 17.55
N ASN A 484 7.57 42.52 17.05
CA ASN A 484 6.64 43.29 16.22
C ASN A 484 6.76 42.97 14.71
N GLY A 485 7.75 42.17 14.30
CA GLY A 485 8.06 41.85 12.91
C GLY A 485 9.03 42.82 12.21
N GLU A 486 9.61 43.77 12.94
CA GLU A 486 10.46 44.91 12.51
C GLU A 486 11.57 44.67 11.49
N LEU A 487 12.11 43.45 11.37
CA LEU A 487 13.15 43.11 10.38
C LEU A 487 12.60 42.41 9.13
N GLY A 488 11.34 41.98 9.14
CA GLY A 488 10.68 41.28 8.01
C GLY A 488 10.46 42.13 6.75
N GLY A 489 10.86 43.40 6.76
CA GLY A 489 10.80 44.31 5.61
C GLY A 489 12.14 44.53 4.89
N ARG A 490 13.25 43.91 5.33
CA ARG A 490 14.57 44.05 4.67
C ARG A 490 14.78 42.98 3.60
N GLY A 491 14.03 43.04 2.49
CA GLY A 491 14.39 42.24 1.30
C GLY A 491 13.34 42.11 0.21
N ASP A 492 12.06 41.99 0.58
CA ASP A 492 10.98 41.68 -0.38
C ASP A 492 9.96 42.81 -0.55
N TYR A 493 9.27 42.76 -1.69
CA TYR A 493 8.31 43.76 -2.19
C TYR A 493 7.08 43.89 -1.26
N ARG A 494 7.18 44.76 -0.24
CA ARG A 494 6.10 45.02 0.71
C ARG A 494 5.23 46.19 0.25
N ASP A 495 3.90 46.03 0.37
CA ASP A 495 2.97 47.16 0.25
C ASP A 495 3.29 48.20 1.34
N PRO A 496 3.58 49.47 1.00
CA PRO A 496 3.86 50.53 1.97
C PRO A 496 2.75 50.76 3.00
N ASN A 497 1.53 50.28 2.74
CA ASN A 497 0.38 50.40 3.63
C ASN A 497 0.26 49.27 4.65
N GLU A 498 1.03 48.18 4.53
CA GLU A 498 0.89 47.01 5.41
C GLU A 498 1.83 47.11 6.62
N GLY A 499 1.30 47.62 7.74
CA GLY A 499 2.04 47.79 9.01
C GLY A 499 2.68 46.51 9.56
N TRP A 500 3.66 46.68 10.46
CA TRP A 500 4.33 45.59 11.18
C TRP A 500 3.31 44.71 11.91
N LYS A 501 3.36 43.39 11.66
CA LYS A 501 2.44 42.40 12.25
C LYS A 501 3.12 41.76 13.46
N PRO A 502 2.61 41.95 14.69
CA PRO A 502 3.14 41.26 15.86
C PRO A 502 3.13 39.75 15.68
N ILE A 503 4.23 39.12 16.08
CA ILE A 503 4.46 37.68 16.03
C ILE A 503 4.00 37.09 17.37
N GLY A 504 3.25 35.98 17.31
CA GLY A 504 2.51 35.49 18.48
C GLY A 504 1.22 36.25 18.74
N GLY A 505 0.84 36.38 20.00
CA GLY A 505 -0.34 37.14 20.44
C GLY A 505 -1.69 36.51 20.05
N SER A 506 -1.72 35.26 19.58
CA SER A 506 -2.95 34.47 19.43
C SER A 506 -3.62 34.30 20.80
N LYS A 507 -4.89 34.69 20.93
CA LYS A 507 -5.62 34.69 22.19
C LYS A 507 -6.53 33.47 22.32
N ALA A 508 -7.41 33.28 21.35
CA ALA A 508 -8.32 32.14 21.32
C ALA A 508 -8.65 31.72 19.90
N LEU A 509 -8.55 30.42 19.63
CA LEU A 509 -8.96 29.78 18.38
C LEU A 509 -10.16 28.87 18.66
N TYR A 510 -11.24 29.08 17.93
CA TYR A 510 -12.46 28.27 17.94
C TYR A 510 -12.59 27.57 16.60
N THR A 511 -12.67 26.23 16.58
CA THR A 511 -12.95 25.46 15.36
C THR A 511 -14.09 24.48 15.58
N VAL A 512 -15.17 24.67 14.83
CA VAL A 512 -16.38 23.83 14.86
C VAL A 512 -16.65 23.31 13.46
N THR A 513 -16.88 22.02 13.33
CA THR A 513 -17.34 21.37 12.09
C THR A 513 -18.49 20.43 12.37
N VAL A 514 -19.55 20.54 11.55
CA VAL A 514 -20.76 19.73 11.64
C VAL A 514 -21.03 19.15 10.27
N ASN A 515 -21.26 17.85 10.20
CA ASN A 515 -21.67 17.15 8.99
C ASN A 515 -22.92 16.30 9.31
N LYS A 516 -24.02 16.55 8.63
CA LYS A 516 -25.31 15.88 8.84
C LYS A 516 -25.80 15.31 7.53
N GLN A 517 -25.95 14.00 7.45
CA GLN A 517 -26.60 13.33 6.33
C GLN A 517 -28.07 13.03 6.69
N PHE A 518 -28.98 13.21 5.76
CA PHE A 518 -30.40 12.92 5.87
C PHE A 518 -30.72 11.85 4.82
N ARG A 519 -30.56 10.57 5.17
CA ARG A 519 -30.72 9.42 4.26
C ARG A 519 -32.04 9.49 3.48
N ASP A 520 -33.17 9.68 4.18
CA ASP A 520 -34.52 9.71 3.60
C ASP A 520 -34.73 10.86 2.58
N LEU A 521 -34.01 11.98 2.75
CA LEU A 521 -34.10 13.13 1.84
C LEU A 521 -33.06 13.08 0.71
N GLY A 522 -32.11 12.15 0.78
CA GLY A 522 -30.93 12.11 -0.08
C GLY A 522 -30.00 13.33 0.10
N ALA A 523 -30.04 13.99 1.26
CA ALA A 523 -29.42 15.31 1.48
C ALA A 523 -28.28 15.27 2.50
N THR A 524 -27.29 16.15 2.34
CA THR A 524 -26.17 16.35 3.27
C THR A 524 -25.99 17.83 3.58
N VAL A 525 -25.67 18.13 4.83
CA VAL A 525 -25.45 19.48 5.37
C VAL A 525 -24.11 19.50 6.07
N TYR A 526 -23.16 20.23 5.49
CA TYR A 526 -21.85 20.47 6.08
C TYR A 526 -21.74 21.95 6.49
N ALA A 527 -21.31 22.21 7.72
CA ALA A 527 -21.03 23.54 8.21
C ALA A 527 -19.66 23.57 8.90
N SER A 528 -18.87 24.60 8.62
CA SER A 528 -17.63 24.88 9.34
C SER A 528 -17.57 26.33 9.80
N TYR A 529 -17.04 26.53 11.01
CA TYR A 529 -16.83 27.83 11.61
C TYR A 529 -15.46 27.83 12.28
N ASN A 530 -14.61 28.76 11.86
CA ASN A 530 -13.31 29.04 12.43
C ASN A 530 -13.24 30.52 12.82
N LYS A 531 -12.89 30.80 14.07
CA LYS A 531 -12.63 32.17 14.54
C LYS A 531 -11.35 32.18 15.34
N GLN A 532 -10.42 33.06 14.96
CA GLN A 532 -9.21 33.33 15.73
C GLN A 532 -9.23 34.76 16.24
N THR A 533 -9.04 34.90 17.54
CA THR A 533 -8.92 36.19 18.25
C THR A 533 -7.47 36.40 18.66
N TYR A 534 -7.06 37.65 18.77
CA TYR A 534 -5.71 38.02 19.18
C TYR A 534 -5.74 39.04 20.32
N TRP A 535 -4.60 39.25 20.98
CA TRP A 535 -4.46 40.23 22.05
C TRP A 535 -4.31 41.66 21.51
N ASP A 536 -3.54 41.85 20.44
CA ASP A 536 -3.10 43.17 19.96
C ASP A 536 -3.38 43.41 18.45
N ARG A 537 -4.24 42.59 17.82
CA ARG A 537 -4.68 42.76 16.43
C ARG A 537 -6.13 42.28 16.21
N PRO A 538 -6.82 42.72 15.13
CA PRO A 538 -8.21 42.36 14.87
C PRO A 538 -8.44 40.84 14.74
N ASP A 539 -9.61 40.38 15.15
CA ASP A 539 -10.08 39.00 14.97
C ASP A 539 -10.11 38.62 13.47
N THR A 540 -9.87 37.34 13.18
CA THR A 540 -10.19 36.72 11.89
C THR A 540 -11.35 35.75 12.06
N GLN A 541 -12.22 35.65 11.05
CA GLN A 541 -13.32 34.69 11.05
C GLN A 541 -13.56 34.13 9.64
N ARG A 542 -13.79 32.82 9.57
CA ARG A 542 -14.11 32.09 8.35
C ARG A 542 -15.25 31.12 8.64
N TRP A 543 -16.28 31.12 7.80
CA TRP A 543 -17.32 30.11 7.86
C TRP A 543 -17.76 29.66 6.47
N ASN A 544 -18.16 28.40 6.38
CA ASN A 544 -18.68 27.78 5.18
C ASN A 544 -19.91 26.92 5.54
N LEU A 545 -20.92 26.93 4.67
CA LEU A 545 -22.13 26.14 4.76
C LEU A 545 -22.40 25.53 3.39
N SER A 546 -22.30 24.21 3.30
CA SER A 546 -22.55 23.43 2.09
C SER A 546 -23.76 22.55 2.31
N LEU A 547 -24.80 22.77 1.52
CA LEU A 547 -26.00 21.93 1.45
C LEU A 547 -25.92 21.16 0.14
N SER A 548 -26.16 19.85 0.14
CA SER A 548 -26.28 19.06 -1.08
C SER A 548 -27.45 18.09 -1.00
N ARG A 549 -28.01 17.72 -2.15
CA ARG A 549 -29.10 16.75 -2.25
C ARG A 549 -29.04 16.01 -3.57
N TYR A 550 -29.16 14.68 -3.50
CA TYR A 550 -29.41 13.82 -4.64
C TYR A 550 -30.90 13.50 -4.76
N PHE A 551 -31.42 13.50 -5.98
CA PHE A 551 -32.82 13.21 -6.28
C PHE A 551 -32.98 12.66 -7.70
N ASN A 552 -34.16 12.09 -7.99
CA ASN A 552 -34.50 11.52 -9.29
C ASN A 552 -35.67 12.31 -9.88
N VAL A 553 -35.66 12.55 -11.20
CA VAL A 553 -36.74 13.24 -11.92
C VAL A 553 -37.12 12.41 -13.16
N GLY A 554 -38.29 11.78 -13.10
CA GLY A 554 -38.76 10.89 -14.17
C GLY A 554 -37.80 9.73 -14.41
N THR A 555 -37.25 9.65 -15.62
CA THR A 555 -36.26 8.64 -16.01
C THR A 555 -34.83 8.99 -15.62
N VAL A 556 -34.53 10.26 -15.31
CA VAL A 556 -33.19 10.70 -14.92
C VAL A 556 -32.96 10.41 -13.44
N LYS A 557 -31.94 9.62 -13.15
CA LYS A 557 -31.53 9.25 -11.79
C LYS A 557 -30.27 10.00 -11.37
N ASN A 558 -30.08 10.15 -10.07
CA ASN A 558 -28.88 10.74 -9.44
C ASN A 558 -28.59 12.18 -9.88
N MET A 559 -29.63 12.99 -10.11
CA MET A 559 -29.47 14.44 -10.20
C MET A 559 -28.97 14.98 -8.87
N SER A 560 -28.08 15.97 -8.88
CA SER A 560 -27.62 16.63 -7.66
C SER A 560 -27.92 18.12 -7.66
N LEU A 561 -28.21 18.65 -6.49
CA LEU A 561 -28.33 20.08 -6.21
C LEU A 561 -27.38 20.37 -5.04
N SER A 562 -26.47 21.32 -5.19
CA SER A 562 -25.67 21.81 -4.08
C SER A 562 -25.73 23.34 -3.97
N LEU A 563 -25.74 23.83 -2.75
CA LEU A 563 -25.67 25.24 -2.40
C LEU A 563 -24.52 25.42 -1.42
N ASN A 564 -23.47 26.13 -1.83
CA ASN A 564 -22.35 26.49 -0.99
C ASN A 564 -22.39 27.98 -0.64
N MET A 565 -22.22 28.33 0.63
CA MET A 565 -22.20 29.70 1.13
C MET A 565 -20.99 29.88 2.04
N TYR A 566 -20.18 30.90 1.79
CA TYR A 566 -19.00 31.16 2.59
C TYR A 566 -18.83 32.65 2.92
N ARG A 567 -18.10 32.91 4.01
CA ARG A 567 -17.54 34.23 4.32
C ARG A 567 -16.17 34.08 4.95
N THR A 568 -15.24 34.89 4.49
CA THR A 568 -13.89 35.05 5.04
C THR A 568 -13.69 36.52 5.37
N GLU A 569 -13.28 36.80 6.61
CA GLU A 569 -12.99 38.14 7.09
C GLU A 569 -11.66 38.12 7.84
N GLU A 570 -10.71 38.87 7.31
CA GLU A 570 -9.31 38.83 7.69
C GLU A 570 -8.72 40.24 7.58
N TYR A 571 -8.52 40.89 8.73
CA TYR A 571 -8.18 42.32 8.83
C TYR A 571 -9.15 43.20 8.02
N ASN A 572 -8.68 43.80 6.92
CA ASN A 572 -9.47 44.64 6.03
C ASN A 572 -10.11 43.87 4.86
N TYR A 573 -9.71 42.62 4.62
CA TYR A 573 -10.28 41.78 3.57
C TYR A 573 -11.59 41.15 4.06
N LYS A 574 -12.66 41.36 3.29
CA LYS A 574 -13.95 40.69 3.49
C LYS A 574 -14.40 40.14 2.15
N ASP A 575 -14.50 38.81 2.07
CA ASP A 575 -15.09 38.13 0.93
C ASP A 575 -16.24 37.26 1.42
N ASN A 576 -17.30 37.23 0.62
CA ASN A 576 -18.47 36.44 0.87
C ASN A 576 -19.05 36.02 -0.48
N GLY A 577 -19.35 34.73 -0.59
CA GLY A 577 -19.85 34.14 -1.81
C GLY A 577 -20.92 33.10 -1.57
N MET A 578 -21.73 32.89 -2.60
CA MET A 578 -22.73 31.85 -2.68
C MET A 578 -22.65 31.20 -4.05
N ALA A 579 -22.67 29.87 -4.13
CA ALA A 579 -22.68 29.11 -5.37
C ALA A 579 -23.77 28.04 -5.30
N LEU A 580 -24.65 28.02 -6.31
CA LEU A 580 -25.68 27.01 -6.50
C LEU A 580 -25.31 26.17 -7.72
N THR A 581 -25.09 24.87 -7.55
CA THR A 581 -24.77 23.95 -8.65
C THR A 581 -25.90 22.93 -8.80
N VAL A 582 -26.42 22.78 -10.02
CA VAL A 582 -27.35 21.70 -10.40
C VAL A 582 -26.61 20.76 -11.34
N SER A 583 -26.55 19.47 -11.04
CA SER A 583 -25.89 18.47 -11.87
C SER A 583 -26.86 17.43 -12.42
N LEU A 584 -26.79 17.20 -13.72
CA LEU A 584 -27.65 16.33 -14.52
C LEU A 584 -26.77 15.27 -15.21
N PRO A 585 -26.82 13.99 -14.79
CA PRO A 585 -26.15 12.90 -15.49
C PRO A 585 -26.72 12.73 -16.92
N LEU A 586 -25.84 12.63 -17.92
CA LEU A 586 -26.19 12.46 -19.33
C LEU A 586 -25.45 11.25 -19.90
N GLY A 587 -26.20 10.19 -20.25
CA GLY A 587 -25.62 8.95 -20.75
C GLY A 587 -24.96 8.12 -19.64
N ARG A 588 -23.86 7.42 -19.98
CA ARG A 588 -23.16 6.50 -19.06
C ARG A 588 -22.12 7.20 -18.17
N THR A 589 -21.47 8.23 -18.70
CA THR A 589 -20.29 8.90 -18.11
C THR A 589 -20.38 10.42 -18.14
N GLY A 590 -21.24 10.98 -18.98
CA GLY A 590 -21.40 12.42 -19.13
C GLY A 590 -22.18 13.05 -17.98
N THR A 591 -21.85 14.30 -17.66
CA THR A 591 -22.54 15.10 -16.64
C THR A 591 -22.61 16.54 -17.10
N LEU A 592 -23.82 17.11 -17.11
CA LEU A 592 -24.08 18.53 -17.37
C LEU A 592 -24.37 19.22 -16.04
N SER A 593 -23.51 20.15 -15.63
CA SER A 593 -23.69 20.97 -14.44
C SER A 593 -24.01 22.42 -14.81
N MET A 594 -24.93 23.05 -14.09
CA MET A 594 -25.24 24.48 -14.16
C MET A 594 -24.85 25.13 -12.84
N ASP A 595 -23.90 26.05 -12.87
CA ASP A 595 -23.36 26.78 -11.73
C ASP A 595 -23.86 28.23 -11.75
N ALA A 596 -24.64 28.64 -10.75
CA ALA A 596 -25.02 30.04 -10.52
C ALA A 596 -24.28 30.54 -9.28
N ASN A 597 -23.28 31.41 -9.45
CA ASN A 597 -22.50 31.96 -8.33
C ASN A 597 -22.65 33.47 -8.17
N ARG A 598 -22.46 33.93 -6.94
CA ARG A 598 -22.42 35.34 -6.55
C ARG A 598 -21.26 35.55 -5.59
N THR A 599 -20.25 36.31 -6.01
CA THR A 599 -19.03 36.61 -5.23
C THR A 599 -18.75 38.11 -5.30
N ALA A 600 -18.43 38.73 -4.16
CA ALA A 600 -18.15 40.17 -4.06
C ALA A 600 -19.21 41.07 -4.75
N GLY A 601 -20.49 40.65 -4.71
CA GLY A 601 -21.62 41.38 -5.30
C GLY A 601 -21.86 41.18 -6.80
N LYS A 602 -20.95 40.54 -7.53
CA LYS A 602 -21.13 40.13 -8.94
C LYS A 602 -21.84 38.78 -9.01
N ASN A 603 -22.73 38.61 -9.99
CA ASN A 603 -23.31 37.32 -10.34
C ASN A 603 -22.59 36.78 -11.58
N ASN A 604 -22.40 35.47 -11.68
CA ASN A 604 -21.98 34.79 -12.90
C ASN A 604 -22.70 33.44 -12.99
N PHE A 605 -23.39 33.22 -14.10
CA PHE A 605 -23.97 31.95 -14.47
C PHE A 605 -23.02 31.20 -15.41
N ALA A 606 -22.79 29.92 -15.16
CA ALA A 606 -21.98 29.04 -15.99
C ALA A 606 -22.67 27.69 -16.21
N THR A 607 -22.41 27.08 -17.36
CA THR A 607 -22.78 25.71 -17.70
C THR A 607 -21.50 24.94 -18.01
N ARG A 608 -21.38 23.74 -17.45
CA ARG A 608 -20.24 22.82 -17.58
C ARG A 608 -20.74 21.48 -18.08
N TYR A 609 -20.09 20.91 -19.09
CA TYR A 609 -20.27 19.52 -19.50
C TYR A 609 -18.94 18.78 -19.33
N SER A 610 -18.97 17.64 -18.64
CA SER A 610 -17.80 16.78 -18.43
C SER A 610 -18.14 15.34 -18.80
N ASP A 611 -17.25 14.66 -19.51
CA ASP A 611 -17.44 13.27 -19.93
C ASP A 611 -16.08 12.56 -20.09
N ARG A 612 -16.11 11.23 -20.23
CA ARG A 612 -14.94 10.38 -20.48
C ARG A 612 -15.04 9.77 -21.87
N LEU A 613 -14.01 9.98 -22.68
CA LEU A 613 -13.89 9.32 -24.00
C LEU A 613 -13.57 7.84 -23.81
N ASP A 614 -12.72 7.53 -22.83
CA ASP A 614 -12.36 6.18 -22.41
C ASP A 614 -11.88 6.17 -20.94
N GLU A 615 -11.21 5.09 -20.51
CA GLU A 615 -10.70 4.98 -19.14
C GLU A 615 -9.56 5.96 -18.82
N ARG A 616 -8.75 6.36 -19.81
CA ARG A 616 -7.57 7.21 -19.67
C ARG A 616 -7.83 8.66 -20.07
N ASN A 617 -8.84 8.92 -20.91
CA ASN A 617 -9.14 10.23 -21.48
C ASN A 617 -10.46 10.82 -20.92
N SER A 618 -10.36 11.97 -20.25
CA SER A 618 -11.52 12.73 -19.78
C SER A 618 -11.45 14.20 -20.21
N TYR A 619 -12.59 14.82 -20.49
CA TYR A 619 -12.65 16.22 -20.89
C TYR A 619 -13.79 16.95 -20.18
N GLN A 620 -13.61 18.26 -20.06
CA GLN A 620 -14.61 19.17 -19.50
C GLN A 620 -14.61 20.46 -20.30
N LEU A 621 -15.80 20.89 -20.72
CA LEU A 621 -16.06 22.18 -21.35
C LEU A 621 -16.96 23.00 -20.43
N SER A 622 -16.68 24.27 -20.24
CA SER A 622 -17.59 25.18 -19.54
C SER A 622 -17.66 26.55 -20.21
N ALA A 623 -18.85 27.14 -20.21
CA ALA A 623 -19.13 28.47 -20.71
C ALA A 623 -19.94 29.24 -19.65
N SER A 624 -19.72 30.53 -19.54
CA SER A 624 -20.37 31.45 -18.61
C SER A 624 -20.71 32.76 -19.31
N ASP A 625 -21.49 33.63 -18.66
CA ASP A 625 -21.91 34.94 -19.18
C ASP A 625 -20.75 35.81 -19.70
N SER A 626 -19.53 35.56 -19.24
CA SER A 626 -18.33 36.33 -19.62
C SER A 626 -17.05 35.48 -19.76
N SER A 627 -17.15 34.14 -19.77
CA SER A 627 -15.96 33.28 -19.92
C SER A 627 -16.26 31.95 -20.60
N ALA A 628 -15.24 31.33 -21.18
CA ALA A 628 -15.29 29.96 -21.66
C ALA A 628 -13.98 29.25 -21.31
N SER A 629 -14.04 27.96 -21.01
CA SER A 629 -12.86 27.14 -20.71
C SER A 629 -13.03 25.69 -21.14
N GLY A 630 -11.95 25.10 -21.64
CA GLY A 630 -11.83 23.67 -21.88
C GLY A 630 -10.72 23.06 -21.03
N TYR A 631 -10.90 21.80 -20.67
CA TYR A 631 -9.94 20.97 -19.93
C TYR A 631 -9.95 19.56 -20.54
N LEU A 632 -8.77 18.96 -20.68
CA LEU A 632 -8.55 17.61 -21.20
C LEU A 632 -7.48 16.95 -20.32
N SER A 633 -7.77 15.78 -19.79
CA SER A 633 -6.84 14.97 -18.99
C SER A 633 -6.62 13.62 -19.66
N HIS A 634 -5.35 13.29 -19.87
CA HIS A 634 -4.88 12.03 -20.44
C HIS A 634 -3.97 11.31 -19.44
N MET A 635 -4.39 10.14 -18.98
CA MET A 635 -3.61 9.25 -18.13
C MET A 635 -2.75 8.31 -19.00
N GLY A 636 -1.50 8.70 -19.25
CA GLY A 636 -0.54 7.91 -20.02
C GLY A 636 0.15 6.82 -19.19
N ASP A 637 0.87 5.92 -19.86
CA ASP A 637 1.71 4.92 -19.19
C ASP A 637 2.94 5.57 -18.53
N GLN A 638 3.54 6.56 -19.20
CA GLN A 638 4.79 7.22 -18.80
C GLN A 638 4.59 8.54 -18.03
N ALA A 639 3.46 9.21 -18.24
CA ALA A 639 3.10 10.47 -17.60
C ALA A 639 1.60 10.76 -17.76
N ASP A 640 1.01 11.43 -16.78
CA ASP A 640 -0.31 12.05 -16.89
C ASP A 640 -0.16 13.46 -17.47
N ILE A 641 -1.01 13.82 -18.42
CA ILE A 641 -0.98 15.09 -19.14
C ILE A 641 -2.35 15.78 -19.02
N ASP A 642 -2.35 16.98 -18.45
CA ASP A 642 -3.52 17.82 -18.27
C ASP A 642 -3.37 19.09 -19.13
N LEU A 643 -4.26 19.29 -20.10
CA LEU A 643 -4.34 20.48 -20.95
C LEU A 643 -5.55 21.32 -20.56
N SER A 644 -5.37 22.64 -20.47
CA SER A 644 -6.43 23.60 -20.17
C SER A 644 -6.32 24.83 -21.08
N ALA A 645 -7.47 25.39 -21.43
CA ALA A 645 -7.57 26.67 -22.11
C ALA A 645 -8.74 27.45 -21.51
N SER A 646 -8.59 28.76 -21.29
CA SER A 646 -9.72 29.62 -20.92
C SER A 646 -9.65 30.99 -21.57
N THR A 647 -10.79 31.64 -21.69
CA THR A 647 -10.90 33.03 -22.11
C THR A 647 -11.99 33.72 -21.29
N GLN A 648 -11.74 34.95 -20.89
CA GLN A 648 -12.68 35.81 -20.20
C GLN A 648 -12.84 37.12 -20.98
N GLU A 649 -14.07 37.47 -21.31
CA GLU A 649 -14.40 38.68 -22.06
C GLU A 649 -13.87 39.92 -21.32
N GLY A 650 -13.16 40.79 -22.05
CA GLY A 650 -12.55 42.00 -21.50
C GLY A 650 -11.36 41.77 -20.55
N GLY A 651 -11.07 40.53 -20.16
CA GLY A 651 -10.02 40.18 -19.20
C GLY A 651 -8.79 39.56 -19.85
N TYR A 652 -8.70 38.23 -19.82
CA TYR A 652 -7.53 37.46 -20.23
C TYR A 652 -7.93 36.21 -21.04
N SER A 653 -6.96 35.64 -21.75
CA SER A 653 -7.01 34.29 -22.30
C SER A 653 -5.80 33.50 -21.82
N SER A 654 -6.04 32.31 -21.26
CA SER A 654 -5.02 31.42 -20.73
C SER A 654 -4.94 30.12 -21.52
N VAL A 655 -3.73 29.58 -21.67
CA VAL A 655 -3.49 28.18 -22.05
C VAL A 655 -2.51 27.60 -21.03
N GLY A 656 -2.86 26.45 -20.45
CA GLY A 656 -2.06 25.76 -19.44
C GLY A 656 -1.86 24.30 -19.80
N LEU A 657 -0.63 23.80 -19.62
CA LEU A 657 -0.23 22.41 -19.77
C LEU A 657 0.41 21.94 -18.47
N SER A 658 -0.04 20.83 -17.92
CA SER A 658 0.54 20.15 -16.76
C SER A 658 0.96 18.73 -17.16
N ALA A 659 2.16 18.31 -16.77
CA ALA A 659 2.69 16.98 -16.99
C ALA A 659 3.24 16.42 -15.68
N ARG A 660 2.77 15.22 -15.30
CA ARG A 660 3.11 14.55 -14.04
C ARG A 660 3.58 13.13 -14.30
N GLY A 661 4.79 12.80 -13.89
CA GLY A 661 5.37 11.49 -14.15
C GLY A 661 6.64 11.24 -13.36
N GLY A 662 7.35 10.18 -13.71
CA GLY A 662 8.60 9.81 -13.09
C GLY A 662 9.37 8.80 -13.92
N GLY A 663 10.58 8.51 -13.46
CA GLY A 663 11.46 7.49 -13.98
C GLY A 663 12.11 6.76 -12.83
N THR A 664 12.22 5.44 -12.97
CA THR A 664 12.89 4.57 -11.99
C THR A 664 13.90 3.71 -12.73
N LEU A 665 15.12 3.64 -12.20
CA LEU A 665 16.26 2.90 -12.74
C LEU A 665 16.84 1.98 -11.65
N THR A 666 17.04 0.72 -11.97
CA THR A 666 17.61 -0.31 -11.09
C THR A 666 18.70 -1.09 -11.85
N PRO A 667 19.48 -1.97 -11.20
CA PRO A 667 20.38 -2.89 -11.89
C PRO A 667 19.69 -3.78 -12.94
N TYR A 668 18.38 -4.01 -12.82
CA TYR A 668 17.60 -4.83 -13.75
C TYR A 668 17.04 -4.06 -14.95
N GLY A 669 17.22 -2.74 -14.99
CA GLY A 669 16.74 -1.87 -16.07
C GLY A 669 16.02 -0.63 -15.57
N GLY A 670 15.40 0.12 -16.48
CA GLY A 670 14.67 1.34 -16.14
C GLY A 670 13.42 1.54 -16.98
N ALA A 671 12.44 2.24 -16.40
CA ALA A 671 11.21 2.63 -17.09
C ALA A 671 10.73 4.02 -16.62
N LEU A 672 10.08 4.75 -17.53
CA LEU A 672 9.25 5.89 -17.18
C LEU A 672 7.87 5.39 -16.74
N HIS A 673 7.23 6.12 -15.84
CA HIS A 673 5.91 5.79 -15.29
C HIS A 673 5.17 7.06 -14.88
N ARG A 674 3.84 7.08 -14.96
CA ARG A 674 3.06 8.10 -14.25
C ARG A 674 3.33 8.05 -12.74
N THR A 675 3.11 9.16 -12.03
CA THR A 675 3.40 9.25 -10.58
C THR A 675 2.13 9.62 -9.80
N THR A 676 1.75 8.75 -8.85
CA THR A 676 0.66 8.98 -7.89
C THR A 676 1.16 9.58 -6.58
N SER A 677 2.43 9.35 -6.24
CA SER A 677 3.09 9.81 -5.02
C SER A 677 4.60 10.03 -5.25
N THR A 678 5.04 11.29 -5.14
CA THR A 678 6.45 11.68 -5.34
C THR A 678 7.36 11.09 -4.26
N GLY A 679 8.45 10.44 -4.67
CA GLY A 679 9.41 9.77 -3.78
C GLY A 679 8.90 8.47 -3.15
N GLY A 680 7.66 8.06 -3.45
CA GLY A 680 6.94 6.93 -2.85
C GLY A 680 7.41 5.54 -3.30
N THR A 681 6.86 4.52 -2.63
CA THR A 681 7.04 3.09 -2.90
C THR A 681 6.58 2.74 -4.31
N ARG A 682 7.30 1.85 -4.98
CA ARG A 682 7.02 1.45 -6.37
C ARG A 682 7.53 0.04 -6.66
N LEU A 683 6.99 -0.60 -7.69
CA LEU A 683 7.41 -1.92 -8.15
C LEU A 683 7.86 -1.84 -9.60
N MET A 684 9.07 -2.31 -9.88
CA MET A 684 9.52 -2.64 -11.23
C MET A 684 9.12 -4.07 -11.56
N ILE A 685 8.39 -4.23 -12.66
CA ILE A 685 8.05 -5.53 -13.24
C ILE A 685 8.93 -5.75 -14.47
N ASP A 686 9.65 -6.87 -14.48
CA ASP A 686 10.26 -7.43 -15.69
C ASP A 686 9.28 -8.41 -16.34
N THR A 687 9.11 -8.30 -17.66
CA THR A 687 8.26 -9.18 -18.46
C THR A 687 9.11 -10.02 -19.43
N GLY A 688 10.25 -10.53 -18.99
CA GLY A 688 11.15 -11.38 -19.79
C GLY A 688 11.76 -10.68 -21.02
N GLY A 689 11.78 -9.34 -21.01
CA GLY A 689 12.12 -8.51 -22.17
C GLY A 689 10.99 -8.34 -23.20
N VAL A 690 9.76 -8.77 -22.92
CA VAL A 690 8.60 -8.61 -23.81
C VAL A 690 7.98 -7.21 -23.66
N PRO A 691 7.91 -6.41 -24.72
CA PRO A 691 7.31 -5.07 -24.67
C PRO A 691 5.78 -5.10 -24.74
N ASP A 692 5.15 -3.96 -24.42
CA ASP A 692 3.71 -3.72 -24.52
C ASP A 692 2.81 -4.66 -23.68
N VAL A 693 3.37 -5.27 -22.63
CA VAL A 693 2.62 -6.10 -21.68
C VAL A 693 1.89 -5.18 -20.70
N PRO A 694 0.55 -5.20 -20.62
CA PRO A 694 -0.18 -4.37 -19.69
C PRO A 694 -0.14 -4.99 -18.29
N VAL A 695 0.50 -4.31 -17.33
CA VAL A 695 0.57 -4.76 -15.94
C VAL A 695 -0.22 -3.82 -15.03
N ARG A 696 -1.05 -4.37 -14.15
CA ARG A 696 -1.98 -3.67 -13.25
C ARG A 696 -1.53 -3.84 -11.80
N GLY A 697 -1.56 -2.74 -11.04
CA GLY A 697 -1.52 -2.71 -9.57
C GLY A 697 -2.92 -2.53 -9.01
N TYR A 698 -3.18 -1.40 -8.34
CA TYR A 698 -4.54 -1.03 -7.90
C TYR A 698 -5.28 -0.15 -8.92
N GLY A 699 -4.56 0.59 -9.78
CA GLY A 699 -5.12 1.52 -10.76
C GLY A 699 -5.31 0.95 -12.17
N SER A 700 -5.31 1.85 -13.16
CA SER A 700 -5.30 1.45 -14.59
C SER A 700 -3.98 0.74 -14.94
N PRO A 701 -3.96 -0.21 -15.89
CA PRO A 701 -2.71 -0.87 -16.30
C PRO A 701 -1.68 0.13 -16.82
N THR A 702 -0.40 -0.21 -16.62
CA THR A 702 0.77 0.43 -17.21
C THR A 702 1.45 -0.58 -18.13
N ARG A 703 1.73 -0.21 -19.39
CA ARG A 703 2.36 -1.09 -20.39
C ARG A 703 3.88 -1.14 -20.23
N SER A 704 4.48 -2.33 -20.42
CA SER A 704 5.93 -2.50 -20.40
C SER A 704 6.61 -1.79 -21.59
N ASN A 705 7.78 -1.21 -21.34
CA ASN A 705 8.55 -0.50 -22.36
C ASN A 705 9.25 -1.47 -23.33
N VAL A 706 10.01 -0.93 -24.29
CA VAL A 706 10.77 -1.69 -25.31
C VAL A 706 11.78 -2.70 -24.76
N PHE A 707 12.12 -2.63 -23.47
CA PHE A 707 13.02 -3.56 -22.77
C PHE A 707 12.28 -4.56 -21.85
N GLY A 708 10.94 -4.64 -21.98
CA GLY A 708 10.09 -5.43 -21.10
C GLY A 708 10.16 -4.98 -19.64
N LYS A 709 10.17 -3.67 -19.38
CA LYS A 709 10.15 -3.09 -18.03
C LYS A 709 8.94 -2.19 -17.86
N ALA A 710 8.13 -2.45 -16.84
CA ALA A 710 7.06 -1.57 -16.36
C ALA A 710 7.37 -1.10 -14.93
N VAL A 711 6.93 0.09 -14.55
CA VAL A 711 6.99 0.54 -13.15
C VAL A 711 5.60 1.00 -12.70
N ILE A 712 5.17 0.46 -11.57
CA ILE A 712 3.87 0.69 -10.94
C ILE A 712 4.12 1.51 -9.67
N SER A 713 3.58 2.73 -9.61
CA SER A 713 3.76 3.67 -8.50
C SER A 713 2.57 3.72 -7.52
N ASP A 714 1.44 3.10 -7.88
CA ASP A 714 0.23 2.97 -7.07
C ASP A 714 0.27 1.77 -6.11
N ILE A 715 1.33 1.68 -5.31
CA ILE A 715 1.56 0.57 -4.35
C ILE A 715 1.69 1.09 -2.93
N SER A 716 0.97 0.46 -2.00
CA SER A 716 1.00 0.79 -0.59
C SER A 716 2.17 0.14 0.15
N SER A 717 2.75 0.89 1.09
CA SER A 717 3.81 0.41 2.00
C SER A 717 3.23 -0.48 3.12
N TYR A 718 3.99 -1.48 3.54
CA TYR A 718 3.67 -2.39 4.66
C TYR A 718 2.31 -3.09 4.51
N GLN A 719 1.84 -3.30 3.29
CA GLN A 719 0.64 -4.05 2.96
C GLN A 719 0.97 -5.06 1.88
N ARG A 720 0.29 -6.21 1.90
CA ARG A 720 0.44 -7.19 0.83
C ARG A 720 -0.25 -6.66 -0.43
N THR A 721 0.53 -6.47 -1.47
CA THR A 721 0.08 -5.95 -2.76
C THR A 721 0.32 -6.98 -3.85
N ALA A 722 -0.62 -7.08 -4.78
CA ALA A 722 -0.51 -7.92 -5.97
C ALA A 722 -0.27 -7.03 -7.19
N ALA A 723 0.58 -7.48 -8.10
CA ALA A 723 0.67 -6.96 -9.45
C ALA A 723 0.37 -8.08 -10.44
N SER A 724 -0.42 -7.79 -11.47
CA SER A 724 -0.87 -8.81 -12.43
C SER A 724 -0.89 -8.33 -13.87
N VAL A 725 -0.74 -9.25 -14.82
CA VAL A 725 -0.92 -8.98 -16.25
C VAL A 725 -2.42 -8.85 -16.54
N ASP A 726 -2.80 -7.77 -17.24
CA ASP A 726 -4.19 -7.56 -17.68
C ASP A 726 -4.48 -8.41 -18.93
N LEU A 727 -4.85 -9.67 -18.72
CA LEU A 727 -5.05 -10.68 -19.76
C LEU A 727 -6.08 -10.27 -20.83
N GLU A 728 -7.06 -9.43 -20.49
CA GLU A 728 -8.05 -8.90 -21.45
C GLU A 728 -7.45 -7.89 -22.45
N ARG A 729 -6.26 -7.34 -22.16
CA ARG A 729 -5.58 -6.30 -22.96
C ARG A 729 -4.21 -6.73 -23.47
N LEU A 730 -3.84 -7.98 -23.19
CA LEU A 730 -2.60 -8.60 -23.63
C LEU A 730 -2.63 -8.78 -25.16
N PRO A 731 -1.55 -8.46 -25.90
CA PRO A 731 -1.49 -8.74 -27.33
C PRO A 731 -1.67 -10.23 -27.63
N ASN A 732 -2.33 -10.56 -28.74
CA ASN A 732 -2.63 -11.96 -29.10
C ASN A 732 -1.37 -12.85 -29.17
N ASN A 733 -0.26 -12.27 -29.63
CA ASN A 733 1.08 -12.87 -29.76
C ASN A 733 1.94 -12.78 -28.49
N VAL A 734 1.30 -12.67 -27.32
CA VAL A 734 1.95 -12.69 -26.02
C VAL A 734 1.17 -13.61 -25.08
N GLU A 735 1.89 -14.38 -24.26
CA GLU A 735 1.31 -15.24 -23.22
C GLU A 735 2.03 -15.03 -21.90
N ALA A 736 1.27 -14.95 -20.80
CA ALA A 736 1.82 -14.86 -19.46
C ALA A 736 1.58 -16.20 -18.75
N THR A 737 2.64 -16.99 -18.56
CA THR A 737 2.56 -18.26 -17.82
C THR A 737 2.41 -17.99 -16.32
N GLN A 738 3.07 -16.94 -15.81
CA GLN A 738 2.82 -16.38 -14.49
C GLN A 738 2.16 -15.00 -14.63
N SER A 739 0.86 -14.93 -14.35
CA SER A 739 0.05 -13.71 -14.54
C SER A 739 -0.08 -12.84 -13.29
N VAL A 740 0.34 -13.31 -12.11
CA VAL A 740 0.21 -12.61 -10.82
C VAL A 740 1.47 -12.80 -9.97
N THR A 741 1.95 -11.73 -9.35
CA THR A 741 2.98 -11.76 -8.31
C THR A 741 2.52 -10.97 -7.07
N GLN A 742 2.95 -11.36 -5.87
CA GLN A 742 2.61 -10.70 -4.62
C GLN A 742 3.85 -10.32 -3.81
N LEU A 743 3.79 -9.18 -3.13
CA LEU A 743 4.83 -8.72 -2.21
C LEU A 743 4.33 -7.67 -1.20
N THR A 744 5.08 -7.53 -0.11
CA THR A 744 4.90 -6.50 0.92
C THR A 744 6.17 -5.66 1.00
N LEU A 745 6.11 -4.40 0.56
CA LEU A 745 7.27 -3.50 0.48
C LEU A 745 7.38 -2.55 1.69
N THR A 746 8.60 -2.24 2.13
CA THR A 746 8.81 -1.14 3.10
C THR A 746 8.61 0.24 2.46
N GLU A 747 8.49 1.29 3.29
CA GLU A 747 8.25 2.64 2.80
C GLU A 747 9.36 3.12 1.84
N GLY A 748 8.96 3.59 0.67
CA GLY A 748 9.86 4.13 -0.35
C GLY A 748 10.70 3.08 -1.07
N ALA A 749 10.47 1.78 -0.84
CA ALA A 749 11.17 0.71 -1.53
C ALA A 749 10.92 0.73 -3.04
N ILE A 750 11.89 0.23 -3.81
CA ILE A 750 11.71 -0.12 -5.22
C ILE A 750 11.67 -1.65 -5.24
N GLY A 751 10.47 -2.22 -5.25
CA GLY A 751 10.31 -3.65 -5.45
C GLY A 751 10.76 -4.06 -6.85
N TYR A 752 11.18 -5.32 -6.99
CA TYR A 752 11.46 -5.94 -8.29
C TYR A 752 10.82 -7.33 -8.33
N ARG A 753 10.06 -7.63 -9.39
CA ARG A 753 9.56 -8.98 -9.67
C ARG A 753 9.65 -9.24 -11.17
N SER A 754 10.01 -10.47 -11.55
CA SER A 754 9.78 -10.97 -12.90
C SER A 754 8.37 -11.53 -13.00
N LEU A 755 7.76 -11.41 -14.16
CA LEU A 755 6.60 -12.19 -14.59
C LEU A 755 7.02 -12.93 -15.85
N ASP A 756 6.85 -14.25 -15.85
CA ASP A 756 7.21 -15.06 -17.01
C ASP A 756 6.20 -14.85 -18.13
N VAL A 757 6.68 -14.14 -19.15
CA VAL A 757 5.93 -13.74 -20.33
C VAL A 757 6.69 -14.19 -21.57
N ILE A 758 5.99 -14.86 -22.48
CA ILE A 758 6.51 -15.43 -23.72
C ILE A 758 5.93 -14.65 -24.90
N ALA A 759 6.77 -14.28 -25.88
CA ALA A 759 6.39 -13.46 -27.03
C ALA A 759 6.63 -14.16 -28.37
N GLY A 760 5.54 -14.34 -29.11
CA GLY A 760 5.42 -15.02 -30.39
C GLY A 760 3.98 -15.48 -30.59
N GLU A 761 3.68 -16.02 -31.77
CA GLU A 761 2.33 -16.50 -32.09
C GLU A 761 1.95 -17.73 -31.24
N LYS A 762 0.70 -18.17 -31.37
CA LYS A 762 0.16 -19.35 -30.69
C LYS A 762 -0.37 -20.32 -31.72
N ALA A 763 -0.06 -21.60 -31.55
CA ALA A 763 -0.63 -22.63 -32.41
C ALA A 763 -0.81 -23.97 -31.70
N MET A 764 -1.79 -24.74 -32.15
CA MET A 764 -1.80 -26.17 -31.95
C MET A 764 -0.79 -26.80 -32.91
N ALA A 765 -0.06 -27.82 -32.43
CA ALA A 765 0.82 -28.63 -33.26
C ALA A 765 0.66 -30.11 -32.93
N VAL A 766 0.99 -30.97 -33.90
CA VAL A 766 1.12 -32.41 -33.74
C VAL A 766 2.58 -32.77 -33.98
N VAL A 767 3.25 -33.26 -32.94
CA VAL A 767 4.66 -33.65 -33.00
C VAL A 767 4.77 -35.14 -33.31
N ARG A 768 5.66 -35.47 -34.26
CA ARG A 768 6.05 -36.85 -34.56
C ARG A 768 7.55 -37.04 -34.55
N LEU A 769 8.00 -38.17 -34.05
CA LEU A 769 9.40 -38.61 -34.09
C LEU A 769 9.78 -39.10 -35.51
N PRO A 770 11.08 -39.23 -35.83
CA PRO A 770 11.52 -39.58 -37.20
C PRO A 770 11.05 -40.95 -37.69
N ASP A 771 10.82 -41.88 -36.76
CA ASP A 771 10.27 -43.22 -37.01
C ASP A 771 8.74 -43.23 -37.21
N GLY A 772 8.09 -42.07 -37.05
CA GLY A 772 6.65 -41.90 -37.15
C GLY A 772 5.88 -42.14 -35.84
N SER A 773 6.57 -42.50 -34.76
CA SER A 773 5.99 -42.60 -33.42
C SER A 773 5.70 -41.20 -32.82
N LEU A 774 5.01 -41.17 -31.68
CA LEU A 774 4.63 -39.95 -30.97
C LEU A 774 5.56 -39.76 -29.77
N PRO A 775 5.93 -38.52 -29.39
CA PRO A 775 6.57 -38.27 -28.11
C PRO A 775 5.64 -38.73 -26.96
N PRO A 776 6.19 -39.15 -25.81
CA PRO A 776 5.39 -39.56 -24.67
C PRO A 776 4.56 -38.40 -24.12
N PHE A 777 3.40 -38.73 -23.54
CA PHE A 777 2.58 -37.78 -22.79
C PHE A 777 3.43 -37.11 -21.69
N GLY A 778 3.29 -35.80 -21.53
CA GLY A 778 4.05 -35.01 -20.55
C GLY A 778 5.44 -34.57 -21.02
N ALA A 779 5.87 -34.91 -22.25
CA ALA A 779 7.08 -34.33 -22.82
C ALA A 779 6.93 -32.80 -22.95
N THR A 780 7.92 -32.04 -22.50
CA THR A 780 7.88 -30.57 -22.52
C THR A 780 8.55 -30.03 -23.78
N VAL A 781 7.97 -28.98 -24.37
CA VAL A 781 8.53 -28.26 -25.52
C VAL A 781 9.05 -26.91 -25.07
N LYS A 782 10.34 -26.66 -25.29
CA LYS A 782 11.05 -25.45 -24.87
C LYS A 782 11.51 -24.62 -26.05
N ASN A 783 11.50 -23.30 -25.89
CA ASN A 783 12.16 -22.40 -26.84
C ASN A 783 13.69 -22.36 -26.63
N LEU A 784 14.42 -21.64 -27.49
CA LEU A 784 15.87 -21.47 -27.38
C LEU A 784 16.32 -20.73 -26.11
N LYS A 785 15.40 -20.09 -25.37
CA LYS A 785 15.64 -19.50 -24.04
C LYS A 785 15.40 -20.49 -22.90
N GLN A 786 15.16 -21.78 -23.18
CA GLN A 786 14.83 -22.82 -22.21
C GLN A 786 13.52 -22.57 -21.42
N GLN A 787 12.64 -21.70 -21.93
CA GLN A 787 11.30 -21.49 -21.36
C GLN A 787 10.36 -22.58 -21.88
N ASP A 788 9.57 -23.19 -20.99
CA ASP A 788 8.52 -24.12 -21.37
C ASP A 788 7.41 -23.39 -22.15
N THR A 789 7.19 -23.82 -23.40
CA THR A 789 6.23 -23.23 -24.34
C THR A 789 4.98 -24.08 -24.57
N GLY A 790 5.03 -25.35 -24.18
CA GLY A 790 3.94 -26.30 -24.32
C GLY A 790 4.27 -27.68 -23.72
N ILE A 791 3.24 -28.48 -23.49
CA ILE A 791 3.35 -29.87 -23.01
C ILE A 791 2.64 -30.79 -24.02
N VAL A 792 3.29 -31.89 -24.40
CA VAL A 792 2.72 -32.89 -25.31
C VAL A 792 1.66 -33.71 -24.59
N ASN A 793 0.48 -33.75 -25.20
CA ASN A 793 -0.72 -34.46 -24.79
C ASN A 793 -0.95 -35.67 -25.72
N ASP A 794 -2.02 -36.44 -25.47
CA ASP A 794 -2.43 -37.61 -26.25
C ASP A 794 -2.44 -37.34 -27.76
N GLY A 795 -1.98 -38.32 -28.54
CA GLY A 795 -1.86 -38.20 -29.99
C GLY A 795 -0.70 -37.34 -30.49
N GLY A 796 0.21 -36.93 -29.59
CA GLY A 796 1.34 -36.02 -29.91
C GLY A 796 0.90 -34.57 -30.08
N ASN A 797 -0.31 -34.22 -29.65
CA ASN A 797 -0.84 -32.87 -29.73
C ASN A 797 -0.18 -31.96 -28.67
N VAL A 798 0.20 -30.75 -29.04
CA VAL A 798 0.76 -29.75 -28.11
C VAL A 798 0.22 -28.37 -28.46
N TYR A 799 -0.19 -27.62 -27.44
CA TYR A 799 -0.40 -26.19 -27.54
C TYR A 799 0.95 -25.50 -27.38
N LEU A 800 1.39 -24.76 -28.39
CA LEU A 800 2.65 -24.02 -28.39
C LEU A 800 2.38 -22.51 -28.29
N SER A 801 2.92 -21.89 -27.26
CA SER A 801 2.94 -20.45 -27.05
C SER A 801 4.29 -19.85 -27.46
N GLY A 802 4.28 -18.60 -27.93
CA GLY A 802 5.52 -17.87 -28.21
C GLY A 802 6.28 -18.34 -29.45
N ILE A 803 5.62 -19.02 -30.40
CA ILE A 803 6.26 -19.56 -31.60
C ILE A 803 6.66 -18.45 -32.59
N ARG A 804 7.77 -18.63 -33.30
CA ARG A 804 8.21 -17.74 -34.39
C ARG A 804 8.51 -18.54 -35.66
N ALA A 805 8.22 -17.93 -36.80
CA ALA A 805 8.45 -18.54 -38.10
C ALA A 805 9.94 -18.90 -38.29
N GLY A 806 10.23 -20.16 -38.60
CA GLY A 806 11.60 -20.67 -38.77
C GLY A 806 12.42 -20.91 -37.49
N GLU A 807 11.86 -20.66 -36.30
CA GLU A 807 12.58 -20.91 -35.03
C GLU A 807 12.62 -22.41 -34.68
N GLN A 808 13.65 -22.81 -33.93
CA GLN A 808 13.79 -24.17 -33.41
C GLN A 808 13.35 -24.25 -31.95
N MET A 809 12.76 -25.39 -31.58
CA MET A 809 12.32 -25.70 -30.22
C MET A 809 12.84 -27.07 -29.81
N VAL A 810 13.19 -27.25 -28.54
CA VAL A 810 13.66 -28.51 -27.98
C VAL A 810 12.48 -29.26 -27.37
N VAL A 811 12.41 -30.57 -27.57
CA VAL A 811 11.50 -31.46 -26.83
C VAL A 811 12.32 -32.29 -25.84
N SER A 812 11.97 -32.19 -24.57
CA SER A 812 12.61 -32.89 -23.46
C SER A 812 11.65 -33.85 -22.77
N TRP A 813 12.15 -35.06 -22.46
CA TRP A 813 11.47 -36.04 -21.61
C TRP A 813 12.49 -36.95 -20.92
N GLY A 814 12.14 -37.47 -19.74
CA GLY A 814 13.05 -38.25 -18.90
C GLY A 814 14.23 -37.46 -18.32
N GLY A 815 14.15 -36.12 -18.32
CA GLY A 815 15.21 -35.22 -17.83
C GLY A 815 16.18 -34.72 -18.90
N ASP A 816 16.21 -35.35 -20.09
CA ASP A 816 17.15 -35.01 -21.16
C ASP A 816 16.47 -34.25 -22.32
N GLU A 817 17.28 -33.50 -23.07
CA GLU A 817 16.91 -32.99 -24.39
C GLU A 817 17.00 -34.14 -25.41
N ARG A 818 15.88 -34.45 -26.09
CA ARG A 818 15.78 -35.67 -26.90
C ARG A 818 15.62 -35.39 -28.39
N CYS A 819 14.91 -34.33 -28.76
CA CYS A 819 14.78 -33.95 -30.17
C CYS A 819 14.49 -32.46 -30.39
N LEU A 820 14.76 -31.98 -31.61
CA LEU A 820 14.56 -30.61 -32.07
C LEU A 820 13.39 -30.53 -33.05
N LEU A 821 12.45 -29.63 -32.80
CA LEU A 821 11.43 -29.18 -33.75
C LEU A 821 11.95 -27.96 -34.51
N THR A 822 11.55 -27.80 -35.77
CA THR A 822 11.74 -26.57 -36.53
C THR A 822 10.37 -26.08 -37.01
N LEU A 823 10.01 -24.85 -36.65
CA LEU A 823 8.76 -24.22 -37.04
C LEU A 823 8.82 -23.81 -38.53
N PRO A 824 7.71 -23.84 -39.28
CA PRO A 824 7.72 -23.46 -40.68
C PRO A 824 8.01 -21.96 -40.85
N ALA A 825 8.58 -21.58 -42.00
CA ALA A 825 8.90 -20.19 -42.35
C ALA A 825 7.66 -19.30 -42.56
N THR A 826 6.47 -19.89 -42.59
CA THR A 826 5.17 -19.21 -42.57
C THR A 826 4.27 -19.93 -41.57
N LEU A 827 3.84 -19.22 -40.53
CA LEU A 827 2.85 -19.73 -39.58
C LEU A 827 1.42 -19.52 -40.13
N PRO A 828 0.44 -20.37 -39.76
CA PRO A 828 -0.96 -20.16 -40.11
C PRO A 828 -1.49 -18.83 -39.57
N ALA A 829 -2.44 -18.22 -40.27
CA ALA A 829 -3.08 -16.97 -39.82
C ALA A 829 -3.99 -17.18 -38.58
N ASP A 830 -4.50 -18.41 -38.39
CA ASP A 830 -5.16 -18.86 -37.17
C ASP A 830 -4.56 -20.22 -36.76
N GLY A 831 -3.47 -20.16 -36.00
CA GLY A 831 -2.73 -21.35 -35.56
C GLY A 831 -3.50 -22.25 -34.59
N LEU A 832 -4.62 -21.78 -34.03
CA LEU A 832 -5.43 -22.57 -33.09
C LEU A 832 -6.39 -23.52 -33.81
N THR A 833 -6.83 -23.17 -35.03
CA THR A 833 -7.70 -24.04 -35.84
C THR A 833 -6.91 -24.99 -36.75
N ASP A 834 -5.82 -24.52 -37.37
CA ASP A 834 -5.01 -25.31 -38.30
C ASP A 834 -3.75 -25.85 -37.63
N ALA A 835 -3.84 -27.07 -37.09
CA ALA A 835 -2.75 -27.68 -36.32
C ALA A 835 -1.49 -27.97 -37.16
N LEU A 836 -0.37 -27.36 -36.77
CA LEU A 836 0.95 -27.53 -37.37
C LEU A 836 1.43 -28.99 -37.30
N GLN A 837 1.81 -29.60 -38.43
CA GLN A 837 2.44 -30.92 -38.42
C GLN A 837 3.97 -30.76 -38.29
N LEU A 838 4.51 -31.02 -37.10
CA LEU A 838 5.94 -30.85 -36.80
C LEU A 838 6.62 -32.22 -36.70
N ARG A 839 7.79 -32.36 -37.35
CA ARG A 839 8.65 -33.54 -37.22
C ARG A 839 9.87 -33.20 -36.37
N CYS A 840 10.14 -34.04 -35.38
CA CYS A 840 11.30 -33.90 -34.53
C CYS A 840 12.55 -34.53 -35.16
N GLN A 841 13.71 -33.89 -34.99
CA GLN A 841 15.03 -34.42 -35.36
C GLN A 841 15.75 -34.82 -34.07
N VAL A 842 16.19 -36.07 -33.94
CA VAL A 842 16.82 -36.56 -32.69
C VAL A 842 18.13 -35.82 -32.44
N VAL A 843 18.35 -35.35 -31.22
CA VAL A 843 19.66 -34.85 -30.80
C VAL A 843 20.54 -36.07 -30.53
N ALA A 844 21.65 -36.20 -31.26
CA ALA A 844 22.57 -37.31 -31.05
C ALA A 844 23.23 -37.17 -29.66
N THR A 845 22.94 -38.10 -28.76
CA THR A 845 23.57 -38.15 -27.44
C THR A 845 25.06 -38.47 -27.63
N GLU A 846 25.95 -37.52 -27.32
CA GLU A 846 27.39 -37.81 -27.28
C GLU A 846 27.66 -38.88 -26.21
N GLN A 847 28.35 -39.94 -26.62
CA GLN A 847 28.68 -41.05 -25.72
C GLN A 847 29.68 -40.57 -24.66
N SER A 848 29.27 -40.67 -23.39
CA SER A 848 30.09 -40.79 -22.18
C SER A 848 31.55 -40.32 -22.32
N LEU A 849 31.85 -39.11 -21.84
CA LEU A 849 33.23 -38.69 -21.56
C LEU A 849 33.92 -39.74 -20.68
N THR A 850 35.02 -40.29 -21.19
CA THR A 850 35.88 -41.21 -20.46
C THR A 850 36.42 -40.58 -19.18
N GLU A 851 36.38 -41.38 -18.11
CA GLU A 851 36.97 -41.15 -16.79
C GLU A 851 38.32 -40.40 -16.84
N PRO A 852 38.48 -39.26 -16.14
CA PRO A 852 39.73 -38.51 -16.15
C PRO A 852 40.83 -39.28 -15.40
N ALA A 853 41.97 -39.48 -16.06
CA ALA A 853 43.08 -40.25 -15.52
C ALA A 853 43.63 -39.67 -14.20
N VAL A 854 43.89 -40.56 -13.23
CA VAL A 854 44.50 -40.23 -11.95
C VAL A 854 45.93 -39.68 -12.14
N LEU A 855 46.10 -38.37 -11.94
CA LEU A 855 47.43 -37.74 -11.91
C LEU A 855 48.08 -37.91 -10.52
N THR A 856 49.01 -38.85 -10.43
CA THR A 856 49.89 -39.06 -9.27
C THR A 856 50.99 -38.00 -9.19
N GLY A 857 50.63 -36.77 -8.82
CA GLY A 857 51.57 -35.69 -8.52
C GLY A 857 51.82 -35.55 -7.02
N LYS A 858 53.07 -35.70 -6.55
CA LYS A 858 53.44 -35.38 -5.16
C LYS A 858 53.28 -33.87 -4.90
N PRO A 859 52.79 -33.45 -3.72
CA PRO A 859 52.91 -32.06 -3.31
C PRO A 859 54.39 -31.72 -3.11
N THR A 860 54.81 -30.58 -3.64
CA THR A 860 56.13 -29.99 -3.35
C THR A 860 55.87 -28.75 -2.55
N ASP A 861 56.27 -28.74 -1.27
CA ASP A 861 56.16 -27.56 -0.42
C ASP A 861 57.04 -26.44 -0.98
N THR A 862 56.49 -25.23 -1.10
CA THR A 862 57.30 -24.01 -1.02
C THR A 862 56.43 -22.82 -0.62
N GLU A 863 56.79 -22.20 0.50
CA GLU A 863 56.26 -20.92 0.96
C GLU A 863 56.59 -19.80 -0.05
N ASN A 864 55.73 -18.77 -0.20
CA ASN A 864 55.97 -17.51 0.53
C ASN A 864 54.96 -16.37 0.30
N THR A 865 54.60 -15.73 1.43
CA THR A 865 54.36 -14.28 1.66
C THR A 865 53.50 -13.41 0.73
N SER A 866 52.35 -13.01 1.28
CA SER A 866 51.86 -11.61 1.43
C SER A 866 51.89 -10.63 0.24
N SER A 867 50.70 -10.18 -0.16
CA SER A 867 50.31 -8.76 -0.27
C SER A 867 48.79 -8.64 -0.13
#